data_AF-A0A674HNK7-F1
#
_entry.id   AF-A0A674HNK7-F1
#
_cell.length_a   1.000
_cell.length_b   1.000
_cell.length_c   1.000
_cell.angle_alpha   90.00
_cell.angle_beta   90.00
_cell.angle_gamma   90.00
#
_symmetry.space_group_name_H-M   'P 1'
#
loop_
_entity.id
_entity.type
_entity.pdbx_description
1 polymer ?
#
loop_
_entity_poly.entity_id
_entity_poly.type
_entity_poly.pdbx_seq_one_letter_code
_entity_poly.pdbx_strand_id
1 'polypeptide(L)'
;MAAERDREPELRFYRRLPKAELHAHLNGCISTATMKKLMAQKPNLQIQNGMTVIDKGKKRTLDECFQMFQIIYQVTTRTEDILLITKDVIKEFADDGVKYLELRSTPREENSTGMTKRMYVETVLEGIKQCQEEGLDIDVRLLIAINRRDGPAVAKQTVKLAEEFLLSSDGVVVGLDLSGDPTAGHGQDFLEPLSEAKKAGLKLALHLCEIPNQEEETKILLGLPPDRIGHGTFLNSTAAGSEEIVSLVQQNHIPIEFCMTSNIKSQTVPSCDKHHFGYWYSMGHPAVLCVNNCGLQLVIQTSSIPEKTKPFEFRINKEQSSFHNRLLQHDLEKNYSGRPDNTNFGSSSSITFPVLQRTAEEKILNSDRLTLERQKLTVCPIIDGEDHLRLLNFQHNFITRIQNISNLHHLVFLDLYDNQIEEISGVSTLRSLRVLLLGKNRIKKISNLENLKNLDVLDLHGNQIAKIENIGHLSELRVLNLARNLLTVVENLNGLDSLTELNLRHNQVSAIKDVDTLPCLQRLFLSFNNISSFEDILCLADSSSLSDITLDGNPIAQETWYKHTVLHHMMQLRQLDMKRITEEERRMASIAARKEEEKKRESHRQTLLKEKKRLTIGNIARQWEIQQNQIALEASLNKDKENEPCQINGSAAYVFPEESSEEFQDELQSNKIADLLIQS
;
A
#
# COMPACT_ATOMS: atom_id res chain seq x y z
N MET A 1 18.53 22.78 12.01
CA MET A 1 18.23 22.89 13.46
C MET A 1 16.74 22.91 13.78
N ALA A 2 15.87 23.70 13.13
CA ALA A 2 14.42 23.65 13.40
C ALA A 2 13.73 22.39 12.80
N ALA A 3 14.10 21.98 11.58
CA ALA A 3 13.49 20.85 10.87
C ALA A 3 13.88 19.44 11.37
N GLU A 4 14.88 19.33 12.26
CA GLU A 4 15.30 18.05 12.86
C GLU A 4 14.53 17.73 14.14
N ARG A 5 14.03 18.74 14.86
CA ARG A 5 13.27 18.54 16.11
C ARG A 5 11.88 17.94 15.87
N ASP A 6 11.28 18.21 14.71
CA ASP A 6 9.93 17.72 14.36
C ASP A 6 9.89 16.25 13.89
N ARG A 7 11.05 15.61 13.63
CA ARG A 7 11.11 14.22 13.11
C ARG A 7 11.66 13.19 14.09
N GLU A 8 12.09 13.63 15.27
CA GLU A 8 12.56 12.73 16.33
C GLU A 8 11.54 11.63 16.70
N PRO A 9 10.22 11.91 16.82
CA PRO A 9 9.24 10.89 17.17
C PRO A 9 9.13 9.79 16.11
N GLU A 10 9.15 10.14 14.82
CA GLU A 10 9.06 9.19 13.70
C GLU A 10 10.33 8.34 13.61
N LEU A 11 11.52 8.94 13.73
CA LEU A 11 12.78 8.20 13.73
C LEU A 11 12.90 7.25 14.93
N ARG A 12 12.39 7.66 16.10
CA ARG A 12 12.30 6.77 17.27
C ARG A 12 11.35 5.60 17.02
N PHE A 13 10.25 5.80 16.29
CA PHE A 13 9.35 4.71 15.90
C PHE A 13 10.05 3.67 15.01
N TYR A 14 10.71 4.11 13.92
CA TYR A 14 11.39 3.18 13.01
C TYR A 14 12.55 2.41 13.65
N ARG A 15 13.31 3.05 14.56
CA ARG A 15 14.37 2.39 15.33
C ARG A 15 13.83 1.37 16.33
N ARG A 16 12.65 1.60 16.90
CA ARG A 16 12.01 0.66 17.84
C ARG A 16 11.36 -0.54 17.16
N LEU A 17 11.06 -0.44 15.86
CA LEU A 17 10.46 -1.54 15.12
C LEU A 17 11.46 -2.71 15.04
N PRO A 18 11.11 -3.93 15.50
CA PRO A 18 11.97 -5.08 15.30
C PRO A 18 11.96 -5.44 13.81
N LYS A 19 13.15 -5.38 13.19
CA LYS A 19 13.38 -5.57 11.75
C LYS A 19 14.16 -6.87 11.50
N ALA A 20 13.94 -7.45 10.33
CA ALA A 20 14.80 -8.49 9.77
C ALA A 20 15.49 -7.91 8.54
N GLU A 21 16.82 -7.96 8.50
CA GLU A 21 17.61 -7.55 7.34
C GLU A 21 18.11 -8.82 6.64
N LEU A 22 17.63 -9.04 5.42
CA LEU A 22 17.93 -10.26 4.67
C LEU A 22 18.96 -10.04 3.55
N HIS A 23 19.33 -8.80 3.25
CA HIS A 23 20.22 -8.44 2.15
C HIS A 23 21.14 -7.29 2.58
N ALA A 24 22.23 -7.65 3.25
CA ALA A 24 23.27 -6.74 3.68
C ALA A 24 24.67 -7.29 3.33
N HIS A 25 25.33 -6.71 2.33
CA HIS A 25 26.71 -7.08 2.01
C HIS A 25 27.66 -6.45 3.01
N LEU A 26 28.44 -7.28 3.72
CA LEU A 26 29.35 -6.84 4.78
C LEU A 26 30.23 -5.67 4.35
N ASN A 27 30.94 -5.82 3.23
CA ASN A 27 31.86 -4.79 2.73
C ASN A 27 31.13 -3.51 2.31
N GLY A 28 29.88 -3.61 1.85
CA GLY A 28 29.08 -2.42 1.50
C GLY A 28 28.34 -1.80 2.68
N CYS A 29 28.33 -2.46 3.83
CA CYS A 29 27.74 -1.96 5.07
C CYS A 29 28.72 -1.18 5.96
N ILE A 30 29.99 -1.05 5.58
CA ILE A 30 31.01 -0.35 6.37
C ILE A 30 30.67 1.14 6.49
N SER A 31 30.28 1.60 7.68
CA SER A 31 29.97 3.01 7.92
C SER A 31 31.18 3.93 7.74
N THR A 32 30.92 5.22 7.57
CA THR A 32 31.97 6.24 7.55
C THR A 32 32.78 6.24 8.84
N ALA A 33 32.18 5.87 9.99
CA ALA A 33 32.88 5.78 11.26
C ALA A 33 33.88 4.62 11.26
N THR A 34 33.47 3.43 10.82
CA THR A 34 34.35 2.26 10.69
C THR A 34 35.43 2.47 9.63
N MET A 35 35.09 3.11 8.51
CA MET A 35 36.05 3.47 7.46
C MET A 35 37.17 4.36 8.03
N LYS A 36 36.84 5.34 8.87
CA LYS A 36 37.84 6.18 9.56
C LYS A 36 38.74 5.36 10.49
N LYS A 37 38.19 4.39 11.24
CA LYS A 37 38.98 3.47 12.09
C LYS A 37 39.98 2.68 11.25
N LEU A 38 39.54 2.11 10.12
CA LEU A 38 40.39 1.34 9.20
C LEU A 38 41.50 2.19 8.58
N MET A 39 41.18 3.40 8.13
CA MET A 39 42.14 4.32 7.53
C MET A 39 43.19 4.78 8.54
N ALA A 40 42.80 5.03 9.80
CA ALA A 40 43.74 5.41 10.86
C ALA A 40 44.80 4.33 11.13
N GLN A 41 44.47 3.06 10.90
CA GLN A 41 45.41 1.94 11.03
C GLN A 41 46.33 1.76 9.82
N LYS A 42 46.06 2.45 8.70
CA LYS A 42 46.80 2.33 7.44
C LYS A 42 47.20 3.70 6.86
N PRO A 43 48.02 4.49 7.58
CA PRO A 43 48.39 5.86 7.17
C PRO A 43 49.12 5.91 5.81
N ASN A 44 49.70 4.80 5.37
CA ASN A 44 50.50 4.70 4.15
C ASN A 44 49.66 4.69 2.86
N LEU A 45 48.34 4.42 2.93
CA LEU A 45 47.49 4.26 1.74
C LEU A 45 47.11 5.58 1.04
N GLN A 46 47.45 6.76 1.59
CA GLN A 46 47.17 8.10 1.01
C GLN A 46 45.75 8.28 0.42
N ILE A 47 44.72 7.65 1.01
CA ILE A 47 43.33 7.75 0.54
C ILE A 47 42.76 9.11 0.93
N GLN A 48 42.39 9.94 -0.04
CA GLN A 48 41.78 11.26 0.23
C GLN A 48 40.34 11.10 0.77
N ASN A 49 39.96 11.87 1.80
CA ASN A 49 38.62 11.84 2.41
C ASN A 49 37.46 12.08 1.40
N GLY A 50 37.69 12.80 0.31
CA GLY A 50 36.70 13.02 -0.75
C GLY A 50 36.39 11.77 -1.59
N MET A 51 37.21 10.71 -1.47
CA MET A 51 37.00 9.45 -2.17
C MET A 51 36.07 8.51 -1.41
N THR A 52 35.91 8.64 -0.08
CA THR A 52 35.16 7.71 0.76
C THR A 52 33.85 8.27 1.34
N VAL A 53 33.63 9.59 1.28
CA VAL A 53 32.45 10.26 1.85
C VAL A 53 31.50 10.74 0.74
N ILE A 54 30.21 10.42 0.86
CA ILE A 54 29.16 10.96 -0.01
C ILE A 54 28.63 12.26 0.61
N ASP A 55 28.83 13.40 -0.06
CA ASP A 55 28.15 14.64 0.29
C ASP A 55 26.63 14.51 0.10
N LYS A 56 25.84 15.10 1.01
CA LYS A 56 24.37 15.19 0.88
C LYS A 56 23.98 15.65 -0.53
N GLY A 57 23.27 14.79 -1.27
CA GLY A 57 22.64 15.13 -2.56
C GLY A 57 23.33 14.64 -3.84
N LYS A 58 24.47 13.94 -3.76
CA LYS A 58 25.13 13.36 -4.95
C LYS A 58 24.57 11.96 -5.28
N LYS A 59 24.13 11.75 -6.53
CA LYS A 59 23.73 10.45 -7.11
C LYS A 59 24.97 9.73 -7.69
N ARG A 60 24.97 8.40 -7.76
CA ARG A 60 26.04 7.62 -8.42
C ARG A 60 25.51 6.76 -9.57
N THR A 61 26.38 6.18 -10.37
CA THR A 61 26.06 5.03 -11.24
C THR A 61 26.46 3.71 -10.56
N LEU A 62 26.04 2.57 -11.12
CA LEU A 62 26.47 1.25 -10.64
C LEU A 62 28.01 1.11 -10.68
N ASP A 63 28.66 1.64 -11.73
CA ASP A 63 30.12 1.63 -11.89
C ASP A 63 30.86 2.40 -10.78
N GLU A 64 30.34 3.56 -10.39
CA GLU A 64 30.90 4.35 -9.29
C GLU A 64 30.68 3.69 -7.92
N CYS A 65 29.70 2.78 -7.79
CA CYS A 65 29.56 1.93 -6.61
C CYS A 65 30.66 0.86 -6.58
N PHE A 66 30.98 0.23 -7.72
CA PHE A 66 32.08 -0.73 -7.82
C PHE A 66 33.46 -0.14 -7.54
N GLN A 67 33.71 1.12 -7.90
CA GLN A 67 34.94 1.83 -7.53
C GLN A 67 35.09 2.00 -6.01
N MET A 68 33.99 2.13 -5.27
CA MET A 68 34.05 2.19 -3.80
C MET A 68 34.53 0.89 -3.19
N PHE A 69 34.05 -0.25 -3.73
CA PHE A 69 34.49 -1.56 -3.29
C PHE A 69 35.99 -1.76 -3.48
N GLN A 70 36.60 -1.18 -4.51
CA GLN A 70 38.07 -1.22 -4.67
C GLN A 70 38.79 -0.57 -3.50
N ILE A 71 38.33 0.58 -3.02
CA ILE A 71 38.92 1.26 -1.85
C ILE A 71 38.67 0.43 -0.58
N ILE A 72 37.45 -0.07 -0.40
CA ILE A 72 37.10 -0.95 0.72
C ILE A 72 38.04 -2.16 0.77
N TYR A 73 38.30 -2.80 -0.38
CA TYR A 73 39.18 -3.96 -0.45
C TYR A 73 40.65 -3.62 -0.12
N GLN A 74 41.13 -2.43 -0.46
CA GLN A 74 42.47 -1.97 -0.08
C GLN A 74 42.62 -1.74 1.43
N VAL A 75 41.54 -1.36 2.13
CA VAL A 75 41.59 -1.11 3.58
C VAL A 75 41.17 -2.31 4.42
N THR A 76 40.68 -3.38 3.81
CA THR A 76 40.22 -4.61 4.49
C THR A 76 41.02 -5.83 4.02
N THR A 77 42.35 -5.76 4.15
CA THR A 77 43.28 -6.77 3.63
C THR A 77 43.70 -7.81 4.67
N ARG A 78 43.50 -7.56 5.97
CA ARG A 78 43.85 -8.48 7.06
C ARG A 78 42.62 -9.03 7.76
N THR A 79 42.76 -10.18 8.42
CA THR A 79 41.72 -10.79 9.27
C THR A 79 41.22 -9.84 10.35
N GLU A 80 42.10 -9.14 11.07
CA GLU A 80 41.72 -8.13 12.06
C GLU A 80 40.86 -7.00 11.47
N ASP A 81 41.05 -6.65 10.20
CA ASP A 81 40.19 -5.67 9.53
C ASP A 81 38.78 -6.25 9.29
N ILE A 82 38.69 -7.53 8.89
CA ILE A 82 37.43 -8.25 8.68
C ILE A 82 36.67 -8.44 9.99
N LEU A 83 37.37 -8.79 11.07
CA LEU A 83 36.79 -8.91 12.40
C LEU A 83 36.20 -7.56 12.85
N LEU A 84 36.96 -6.48 12.69
CA LEU A 84 36.52 -5.13 13.05
C LEU A 84 35.24 -4.73 12.30
N ILE A 85 35.22 -4.87 10.98
CA ILE A 85 34.04 -4.47 10.19
C ILE A 85 32.82 -5.35 10.50
N THR A 86 33.03 -6.65 10.76
CA THR A 86 31.93 -7.58 11.07
C THR A 86 31.25 -7.16 12.35
N LYS A 87 32.03 -6.92 13.42
CA LYS A 87 31.51 -6.48 14.71
C LYS A 87 30.83 -5.11 14.64
N ASP A 88 31.47 -4.14 13.98
CA ASP A 88 30.91 -2.80 13.82
C ASP A 88 29.58 -2.84 13.06
N VAL A 89 29.49 -3.59 11.95
CA VAL A 89 28.27 -3.70 11.14
C VAL A 89 27.13 -4.38 11.92
N ILE A 90 27.40 -5.49 12.61
CA ILE A 90 26.38 -6.18 13.43
C ILE A 90 25.87 -5.26 14.52
N LYS A 91 26.77 -4.55 15.20
CA LYS A 91 26.41 -3.59 16.25
C LYS A 91 25.55 -2.45 15.72
N GLU A 92 25.90 -1.88 14.57
CA GLU A 92 25.12 -0.81 13.95
C GLU A 92 23.70 -1.27 13.57
N PHE A 93 23.54 -2.51 13.08
CA PHE A 93 22.22 -3.08 12.83
C PHE A 93 21.43 -3.34 14.11
N ALA A 94 22.08 -3.85 15.16
CA ALA A 94 21.45 -4.04 16.47
C ALA A 94 20.98 -2.71 17.06
N ASP A 95 21.82 -1.67 16.97
CA ASP A 95 21.51 -0.30 17.42
C ASP A 95 20.36 0.34 16.63
N ASP A 96 20.18 -0.05 15.36
CA ASP A 96 19.03 0.36 14.55
C ASP A 96 17.77 -0.48 14.82
N GLY A 97 17.83 -1.49 15.70
CA GLY A 97 16.68 -2.33 16.09
C GLY A 97 16.42 -3.52 15.17
N VAL A 98 17.43 -3.96 14.40
CA VAL A 98 17.38 -5.24 13.68
C VAL A 98 17.53 -6.39 14.68
N LYS A 99 16.62 -7.36 14.60
CA LYS A 99 16.59 -8.56 15.45
C LYS A 99 17.08 -9.82 14.76
N TYR A 100 17.06 -9.82 13.43
CA TYR A 100 17.57 -10.92 12.62
C TYR A 100 18.32 -10.34 11.42
N LEU A 101 19.56 -10.79 11.21
CA LEU A 101 20.42 -10.32 10.14
C LEU A 101 20.99 -11.52 9.37
N GLU A 102 20.65 -11.63 8.09
CA GLU A 102 21.40 -12.46 7.14
C GLU A 102 22.47 -11.59 6.48
N LEU A 103 23.67 -11.64 7.07
CA LEU A 103 24.85 -11.00 6.53
C LEU A 103 25.32 -11.80 5.32
N ARG A 104 25.69 -11.12 4.23
CA ARG A 104 26.29 -11.77 3.05
C ARG A 104 27.68 -11.22 2.78
N SER A 105 28.62 -12.09 2.43
CA SER A 105 29.95 -11.64 2.06
C SER A 105 30.66 -12.61 1.12
N THR A 106 31.39 -12.05 0.15
CA THR A 106 32.22 -12.81 -0.78
C THR A 106 33.53 -13.17 -0.09
N PRO A 107 33.88 -14.47 0.08
CA PRO A 107 35.17 -14.87 0.63
C PRO A 107 36.32 -14.35 -0.23
N ARG A 108 37.25 -13.64 0.40
CA ARG A 108 38.41 -13.05 -0.29
C ARG A 108 39.70 -13.74 0.10
N GLU A 109 40.63 -13.74 -0.85
CA GLU A 109 42.01 -14.14 -0.67
C GLU A 109 42.91 -12.93 -0.89
N GLU A 110 43.89 -12.74 -0.03
CA GLU A 110 44.86 -11.65 -0.09
C GLU A 110 46.27 -12.18 0.15
N ASN A 111 47.03 -12.30 -0.94
CA ASN A 111 48.37 -12.90 -0.93
C ASN A 111 49.36 -12.08 -0.10
N SER A 112 49.20 -10.75 -0.03
CA SER A 112 50.13 -9.89 0.70
C SER A 112 50.08 -10.08 2.22
N THR A 113 48.92 -10.48 2.75
CA THR A 113 48.71 -10.73 4.18
C THR A 113 48.58 -12.22 4.51
N GLY A 114 48.48 -13.08 3.49
CA GLY A 114 48.26 -14.52 3.63
C GLY A 114 46.83 -14.89 3.99
N MET A 115 45.87 -13.95 3.93
CA MET A 115 44.47 -14.23 4.24
C MET A 115 43.87 -15.11 3.14
N THR A 116 43.47 -16.33 3.49
CA THR A 116 42.78 -17.24 2.58
C THR A 116 41.26 -17.06 2.64
N LYS A 117 40.52 -17.58 1.64
CA LYS A 117 39.04 -17.59 1.67
C LYS A 117 38.46 -18.27 2.91
N ARG A 118 39.10 -19.35 3.39
CA ARG A 118 38.68 -20.03 4.62
C ARG A 118 38.88 -19.12 5.83
N MET A 119 40.08 -18.57 6.00
CA MET A 119 40.39 -17.65 7.11
C MET A 119 39.44 -16.45 7.11
N TYR A 120 39.09 -15.93 5.93
CA TYR A 120 38.10 -14.87 5.80
C TYR A 120 36.75 -15.26 6.42
N VAL A 121 36.21 -16.42 6.04
CA VAL A 121 34.91 -16.90 6.56
C VAL A 121 34.98 -17.19 8.06
N GLU A 122 36.04 -17.86 8.53
CA GLU A 122 36.28 -18.11 9.96
C GLU A 122 36.31 -16.81 10.76
N THR A 123 36.94 -15.76 10.21
CA THR A 123 37.01 -14.44 10.85
C THR A 123 35.65 -13.76 10.94
N VAL A 124 34.80 -13.91 9.91
CA VAL A 124 33.41 -13.39 9.96
C VAL A 124 32.60 -14.15 11.01
N LEU A 125 32.71 -15.49 11.05
CA LEU A 125 32.03 -16.32 12.05
C LEU A 125 32.49 -16.00 13.47
N GLU A 126 33.78 -15.76 13.67
CA GLU A 126 34.32 -15.31 14.95
C GLU A 126 33.76 -13.94 15.34
N GLY A 127 33.62 -13.01 14.39
CA GLY A 127 32.96 -11.72 14.63
C GLY A 127 31.50 -11.87 15.07
N ILE A 128 30.75 -12.75 14.40
CA ILE A 128 29.36 -13.08 14.77
C ILE A 128 29.30 -13.66 16.19
N LYS A 129 30.16 -14.63 16.48
CA LYS A 129 30.24 -15.29 17.78
C LYS A 129 30.57 -14.30 18.90
N GLN A 130 31.57 -13.44 18.71
CA GLN A 130 31.92 -12.42 19.70
C GLN A 130 30.76 -11.44 19.94
N CYS A 131 30.02 -11.06 18.90
CA CYS A 131 28.84 -10.21 19.07
C CYS A 131 27.74 -10.90 19.91
N GLN A 132 27.54 -12.20 19.73
CA GLN A 132 26.62 -12.99 20.53
C GLN A 132 27.09 -13.12 21.99
N GLU A 133 28.38 -13.36 22.22
CA GLU A 133 28.99 -13.41 23.56
C GLU A 133 28.95 -12.05 24.28
N GLU A 134 29.03 -10.94 23.53
CA GLU A 134 28.82 -9.58 24.03
C GLU A 134 27.35 -9.27 24.38
N GLY A 135 26.42 -10.18 24.10
CA GLY A 135 25.01 -10.05 24.45
C GLY A 135 24.24 -9.05 23.57
N LEU A 136 24.67 -8.84 22.32
CA LEU A 136 23.92 -8.03 21.36
C LEU A 136 22.56 -8.68 21.06
N ASP A 137 21.50 -7.89 21.14
CA ASP A 137 20.11 -8.33 20.91
C ASP A 137 19.76 -8.37 19.41
N ILE A 138 20.48 -9.26 18.70
CA ILE A 138 20.37 -9.54 17.27
C ILE A 138 20.80 -10.99 16.98
N ASP A 139 19.99 -11.72 16.21
CA ASP A 139 20.34 -13.05 15.71
C ASP A 139 20.98 -12.94 14.32
N VAL A 140 22.18 -13.48 14.12
CA VAL A 140 22.94 -13.30 12.89
C VAL A 140 23.20 -14.63 12.19
N ARG A 141 22.92 -14.66 10.89
CA ARG A 141 23.22 -15.77 9.97
C ARG A 141 24.08 -15.27 8.82
N LEU A 142 24.79 -16.19 8.18
CA LEU A 142 25.73 -15.90 7.10
C LEU A 142 25.33 -16.59 5.80
N LEU A 143 25.24 -15.81 4.73
CA LEU A 143 25.23 -16.27 3.35
C LEU A 143 26.61 -16.07 2.74
N ILE A 144 27.20 -17.15 2.22
CA ILE A 144 28.49 -17.05 1.52
C ILE A 144 28.22 -16.63 0.08
N ALA A 145 28.78 -15.51 -0.34
CA ALA A 145 28.48 -14.94 -1.65
C ALA A 145 29.46 -15.43 -2.73
N ILE A 146 28.90 -15.81 -3.88
CA ILE A 146 29.60 -16.04 -5.14
C ILE A 146 29.56 -14.73 -5.93
N ASN A 147 30.73 -14.26 -6.35
CA ASN A 147 30.84 -13.12 -7.26
C ASN A 147 30.83 -13.62 -8.71
N ARG A 148 29.87 -13.14 -9.49
CA ARG A 148 29.71 -13.42 -10.93
C ARG A 148 31.01 -13.29 -11.74
N ARG A 149 31.90 -12.34 -11.39
CA ARG A 149 33.16 -12.10 -12.10
C ARG A 149 34.21 -13.21 -11.93
N ASP A 150 34.10 -14.02 -10.88
CA ASP A 150 35.10 -15.05 -10.58
C ASP A 150 34.89 -16.35 -11.39
N GLY A 151 33.73 -16.46 -12.06
CA GLY A 151 33.40 -17.57 -12.94
C GLY A 151 33.04 -18.88 -12.23
N PRO A 152 32.66 -19.92 -13.00
CA PRO A 152 32.05 -21.15 -12.46
C PRO A 152 33.03 -22.01 -11.66
N ALA A 153 34.31 -22.03 -12.02
CA ALA A 153 35.32 -22.82 -11.29
C ALA A 153 35.49 -22.30 -9.85
N VAL A 154 35.53 -20.98 -9.68
CA VAL A 154 35.58 -20.36 -8.35
C VAL A 154 34.25 -20.54 -7.63
N ALA A 155 33.12 -20.43 -8.32
CA ALA A 155 31.81 -20.71 -7.74
C ALA A 155 31.74 -22.12 -7.11
N LYS A 156 32.21 -23.17 -7.80
CA LYS A 156 32.27 -24.54 -7.25
C LYS A 156 33.14 -24.63 -5.99
N GLN A 157 34.28 -23.92 -5.96
CA GLN A 157 35.13 -23.87 -4.76
C GLN A 157 34.41 -23.18 -3.59
N THR A 158 33.70 -22.09 -3.86
CA THR A 158 32.91 -21.38 -2.85
C THR A 158 31.73 -22.21 -2.34
N VAL A 159 31.06 -22.99 -3.19
CA VAL A 159 29.99 -23.92 -2.78
C VAL A 159 30.54 -24.98 -1.82
N LYS A 160 31.68 -25.61 -2.13
CA LYS A 160 32.33 -26.58 -1.25
C LYS A 160 32.69 -25.96 0.11
N LEU A 161 33.24 -24.75 0.09
CA LEU A 161 33.55 -24.01 1.31
C LEU A 161 32.29 -23.76 2.15
N ALA A 162 31.18 -23.37 1.52
CA ALA A 162 29.91 -23.14 2.19
C ALA A 162 29.27 -24.41 2.74
N GLU A 163 29.38 -25.54 2.05
CA GLU A 163 28.92 -26.85 2.52
C GLU A 163 29.67 -27.26 3.80
N GLU A 164 31.00 -27.10 3.82
CA GLU A 164 31.79 -27.39 5.02
C GLU A 164 31.38 -26.52 6.21
N PHE A 165 31.13 -25.23 5.99
CA PHE A 165 30.68 -24.33 7.05
C PHE A 165 29.22 -24.52 7.45
N LEU A 166 28.35 -24.96 6.54
CA LEU A 166 26.99 -25.37 6.90
C LEU A 166 27.01 -26.48 7.96
N LEU A 167 27.93 -27.44 7.82
CA LEU A 167 28.07 -28.56 8.75
C LEU A 167 28.81 -28.20 10.05
N SER A 168 29.69 -27.21 10.03
CA SER A 168 30.60 -26.91 11.17
C SER A 168 30.27 -25.63 11.95
N SER A 169 29.37 -24.77 11.46
CA SER A 169 29.06 -23.47 12.07
C SER A 169 27.87 -23.45 13.03
N ASP A 170 27.36 -24.63 13.44
CA ASP A 170 26.20 -24.76 14.34
C ASP A 170 24.96 -23.95 13.89
N GLY A 171 24.69 -23.99 12.58
CA GLY A 171 23.53 -23.32 11.98
C GLY A 171 23.71 -21.82 11.70
N VAL A 172 24.92 -21.25 11.86
CA VAL A 172 25.19 -19.84 11.51
C VAL A 172 25.26 -19.64 9.99
N VAL A 173 25.97 -20.50 9.25
CA VAL A 173 25.96 -20.50 7.78
C VAL A 173 24.72 -21.22 7.28
N VAL A 174 23.87 -20.52 6.52
CA VAL A 174 22.56 -21.05 6.11
C VAL A 174 22.38 -21.17 4.60
N GLY A 175 23.23 -20.51 3.81
CA GLY A 175 23.04 -20.45 2.38
C GLY A 175 24.12 -19.75 1.58
N LEU A 176 23.80 -19.56 0.30
CA LEU A 176 24.60 -18.88 -0.69
C LEU A 176 23.87 -17.67 -1.26
N ASP A 177 24.68 -16.69 -1.61
CA ASP A 177 24.29 -15.52 -2.39
C ASP A 177 24.97 -15.59 -3.78
N LEU A 178 24.25 -15.30 -4.87
CA LEU A 178 24.87 -15.03 -6.18
C LEU A 178 24.72 -13.55 -6.51
N SER A 179 25.83 -12.82 -6.48
CA SER A 179 25.87 -11.37 -6.63
C SER A 179 27.10 -10.92 -7.43
N GLY A 180 27.43 -9.63 -7.38
CA GLY A 180 28.51 -9.04 -8.15
C GLY A 180 27.99 -8.28 -9.36
N ASP A 181 28.83 -8.14 -10.39
CA ASP A 181 28.46 -7.42 -11.60
C ASP A 181 27.43 -8.20 -12.42
N PRO A 182 26.19 -7.69 -12.60
CA PRO A 182 25.14 -8.40 -13.33
C PRO A 182 25.44 -8.58 -14.82
N THR A 183 26.42 -7.86 -15.37
CA THR A 183 26.87 -8.02 -16.77
C THR A 183 27.96 -9.10 -16.93
N ALA A 184 28.49 -9.63 -15.83
CA ALA A 184 29.57 -10.60 -15.83
C ALA A 184 29.05 -12.04 -15.66
N GLY A 185 29.68 -12.97 -16.38
CA GLY A 185 29.30 -14.39 -16.39
C GLY A 185 27.97 -14.65 -17.11
N HIS A 186 27.66 -15.93 -17.34
CA HIS A 186 26.36 -16.34 -17.86
C HIS A 186 25.64 -17.19 -16.81
N GLY A 187 24.35 -16.94 -16.56
CA GLY A 187 23.57 -17.68 -15.55
C GLY A 187 23.65 -19.21 -15.69
N GLN A 188 23.79 -19.71 -16.92
CA GLN A 188 23.97 -21.14 -17.21
C GLN A 188 25.22 -21.73 -16.53
N ASP A 189 26.31 -20.96 -16.42
CA ASP A 189 27.58 -21.39 -15.84
C ASP A 189 27.44 -21.67 -14.33
N PHE A 190 26.47 -21.02 -13.68
CA PHE A 190 26.24 -21.12 -12.24
C PHE A 190 25.20 -22.17 -11.86
N LEU A 191 24.42 -22.73 -12.81
CA LEU A 191 23.38 -23.71 -12.51
C LEU A 191 23.91 -24.98 -11.82
N GLU A 192 25.04 -25.51 -12.30
CA GLU A 192 25.65 -26.70 -11.70
C GLU A 192 26.12 -26.41 -10.25
N PRO A 193 26.96 -25.38 -9.98
CA PRO A 193 27.31 -25.00 -8.61
C PRO A 193 26.11 -24.75 -7.69
N LEU A 194 25.09 -24.03 -8.16
CA LEU A 194 23.90 -23.72 -7.36
C LEU A 194 23.05 -24.98 -7.09
N SER A 195 22.98 -25.91 -8.05
CA SER A 195 22.30 -27.19 -7.86
C SER A 195 23.01 -28.06 -6.80
N GLU A 196 24.35 -28.10 -6.82
CA GLU A 196 25.15 -28.77 -5.80
C GLU A 196 24.89 -28.18 -4.41
N ALA A 197 24.89 -26.85 -4.29
CA ALA A 197 24.60 -26.16 -3.04
C ALA A 197 23.21 -26.52 -2.48
N LYS A 198 22.18 -26.50 -3.33
CA LYS A 198 20.81 -26.83 -2.91
C LYS A 198 20.69 -28.28 -2.46
N LYS A 199 21.41 -29.21 -3.13
CA LYS A 199 21.49 -30.63 -2.72
C LYS A 199 22.19 -30.80 -1.36
N ALA A 200 23.18 -29.97 -1.05
CA ALA A 200 23.85 -29.94 0.25
C ALA A 200 22.99 -29.31 1.36
N GLY A 201 21.82 -28.75 1.03
CA GLY A 201 20.91 -28.13 2.00
C GLY A 201 21.09 -26.62 2.18
N LEU A 202 22.00 -25.99 1.42
CA LEU A 202 22.17 -24.54 1.43
C LEU A 202 20.96 -23.85 0.79
N LYS A 203 20.50 -22.78 1.43
CA LYS A 203 19.51 -21.86 0.89
C LYS A 203 20.10 -20.97 -0.19
N LEU A 204 19.32 -20.58 -1.20
CA LEU A 204 19.79 -19.76 -2.31
C LEU A 204 19.11 -18.39 -2.32
N ALA A 205 19.90 -17.32 -2.26
CA ALA A 205 19.48 -15.96 -2.57
C ALA A 205 20.20 -15.50 -3.85
N LEU A 206 19.47 -15.17 -4.91
CA LEU A 206 20.10 -14.81 -6.21
C LEU A 206 19.73 -13.38 -6.61
N HIS A 207 20.74 -12.58 -6.98
CA HIS A 207 20.51 -11.30 -7.63
C HIS A 207 20.06 -11.54 -9.08
N LEU A 208 18.81 -11.18 -9.37
CA LEU A 208 18.18 -11.36 -10.69
C LEU A 208 17.57 -10.04 -11.17
N CYS A 209 17.57 -9.84 -12.49
CA CYS A 209 16.98 -8.66 -13.14
C CYS A 209 17.40 -7.32 -12.49
N GLU A 210 18.68 -7.15 -12.17
CA GLU A 210 19.21 -5.88 -11.64
C GLU A 210 19.30 -4.80 -12.72
N ILE A 211 19.46 -5.21 -13.98
CA ILE A 211 19.54 -4.36 -15.17
C ILE A 211 18.55 -4.85 -16.25
N PRO A 212 18.22 -4.01 -17.26
CA PRO A 212 17.38 -4.44 -18.38
C PRO A 212 18.00 -5.58 -19.20
N ASN A 213 17.18 -6.30 -19.96
CA ASN A 213 17.58 -7.35 -20.90
C ASN A 213 18.20 -8.62 -20.23
N GLN A 214 17.74 -8.98 -19.04
CA GLN A 214 18.18 -10.18 -18.30
C GLN A 214 17.12 -11.31 -18.27
N GLU A 215 16.11 -11.26 -19.13
CA GLU A 215 14.97 -12.17 -19.09
C GLU A 215 15.40 -13.64 -19.32
N GLU A 216 16.20 -13.91 -20.34
CA GLU A 216 16.68 -15.27 -20.65
C GLU A 216 17.53 -15.86 -19.53
N GLU A 217 18.47 -15.08 -19.00
CA GLU A 217 19.28 -15.51 -17.86
C GLU A 217 18.41 -15.80 -16.63
N THR A 218 17.43 -14.94 -16.38
CA THR A 218 16.51 -15.09 -15.25
C THR A 218 15.67 -16.35 -15.38
N LYS A 219 15.18 -16.67 -16.57
CA LYS A 219 14.46 -17.94 -16.82
C LYS A 219 15.34 -19.16 -16.57
N ILE A 220 16.59 -19.13 -17.01
CA ILE A 220 17.58 -20.19 -16.77
C ILE A 220 17.74 -20.41 -15.26
N LEU A 221 18.02 -19.34 -14.51
CA LEU A 221 18.23 -19.41 -13.07
C LEU A 221 16.96 -19.79 -12.30
N LEU A 222 15.78 -19.35 -12.74
CA LEU A 222 14.48 -19.77 -12.16
C LEU A 222 14.13 -21.23 -12.46
N GLY A 223 14.78 -21.88 -13.44
CA GLY A 223 14.71 -23.33 -13.63
C GLY A 223 15.24 -24.12 -12.42
N LEU A 224 16.04 -23.48 -11.58
CA LEU A 224 16.39 -23.93 -10.23
C LEU A 224 15.89 -22.90 -9.21
N PRO A 225 14.60 -22.92 -8.82
CA PRO A 225 13.98 -21.85 -8.05
C PRO A 225 14.80 -21.50 -6.79
N PRO A 226 15.27 -20.25 -6.64
CA PRO A 226 15.96 -19.83 -5.41
C PRO A 226 14.98 -19.69 -4.25
N ASP A 227 15.50 -19.68 -3.02
CA ASP A 227 14.69 -19.40 -1.84
C ASP A 227 14.31 -17.92 -1.76
N ARG A 228 15.14 -17.00 -2.28
CA ARG A 228 14.82 -15.55 -2.41
C ARG A 228 15.49 -14.91 -3.63
N ILE A 229 14.93 -13.79 -4.09
CA ILE A 229 15.49 -12.96 -5.17
C ILE A 229 15.97 -11.62 -4.61
N GLY A 230 17.24 -11.30 -4.84
CA GLY A 230 17.83 -9.99 -4.59
C GLY A 230 17.45 -8.99 -5.68
N HIS A 231 17.07 -7.78 -5.28
CA HIS A 231 16.65 -6.68 -6.16
C HIS A 231 15.39 -6.97 -6.96
N GLY A 232 15.49 -7.71 -8.08
CA GLY A 232 14.36 -8.02 -8.95
C GLY A 232 13.83 -6.84 -9.77
N THR A 233 14.62 -5.78 -9.95
CA THR A 233 14.19 -4.47 -10.48
C THR A 233 13.42 -4.56 -11.79
N PHE A 234 13.89 -5.40 -12.70
CA PHE A 234 13.35 -5.59 -14.04
C PHE A 234 12.57 -6.91 -14.21
N LEU A 235 12.19 -7.58 -13.11
CA LEU A 235 11.36 -8.81 -13.20
C LEU A 235 10.00 -8.54 -13.86
N ASN A 236 9.40 -7.37 -13.59
CA ASN A 236 8.17 -6.89 -14.19
C ASN A 236 8.48 -5.74 -15.17
N SER A 237 9.22 -6.04 -16.23
CA SER A 237 9.52 -5.11 -17.30
C SER A 237 8.46 -5.21 -18.41
N THR A 238 8.40 -4.22 -19.31
CA THR A 238 7.54 -4.30 -20.50
C THR A 238 8.16 -5.16 -21.62
N ALA A 239 9.28 -5.84 -21.34
CA ALA A 239 9.96 -6.67 -22.33
C ALA A 239 9.24 -8.01 -22.52
N ALA A 240 9.32 -8.57 -23.73
CA ALA A 240 8.75 -9.87 -24.05
C ALA A 240 9.35 -10.95 -23.12
N GLY A 241 8.49 -11.74 -22.47
CA GLY A 241 8.90 -12.80 -21.53
C GLY A 241 8.87 -12.42 -20.06
N SER A 242 8.67 -11.15 -19.71
CA SER A 242 8.52 -10.72 -18.31
C SER A 242 7.27 -11.31 -17.64
N GLU A 243 6.16 -11.48 -18.35
CA GLU A 243 4.93 -12.10 -17.81
C GLU A 243 5.15 -13.55 -17.35
N GLU A 244 5.96 -14.31 -18.10
CA GLU A 244 6.32 -15.69 -17.77
C GLU A 244 7.22 -15.72 -16.52
N ILE A 245 8.20 -14.83 -16.43
CA ILE A 245 9.08 -14.68 -15.26
C ILE A 245 8.26 -14.31 -14.02
N VAL A 246 7.36 -13.33 -14.13
CA VAL A 246 6.45 -12.95 -13.05
C VAL A 246 5.63 -14.15 -12.60
N SER A 247 5.08 -14.92 -13.54
CA SER A 247 4.28 -16.11 -13.25
C SER A 247 5.11 -17.18 -12.52
N LEU A 248 6.36 -17.43 -12.94
CA LEU A 248 7.26 -18.38 -12.29
C LEU A 248 7.60 -17.95 -10.85
N VAL A 249 7.90 -16.67 -10.64
CA VAL A 249 8.19 -16.11 -9.32
C VAL A 249 6.97 -16.22 -8.39
N GLN A 250 5.77 -15.94 -8.90
CA GLN A 250 4.51 -16.06 -8.15
C GLN A 250 4.17 -17.52 -7.81
N GLN A 251 4.23 -18.43 -8.78
CA GLN A 251 3.89 -19.84 -8.57
C GLN A 251 4.80 -20.50 -7.52
N ASN A 252 6.09 -20.16 -7.55
CA ASN A 252 7.07 -20.67 -6.59
C ASN A 252 7.10 -19.88 -5.26
N HIS A 253 6.26 -18.83 -5.12
CA HIS A 253 6.18 -17.98 -3.93
C HIS A 253 7.54 -17.42 -3.47
N ILE A 254 8.41 -17.07 -4.43
CA ILE A 254 9.81 -16.68 -4.13
C ILE A 254 9.84 -15.24 -3.61
N PRO A 255 10.20 -14.99 -2.34
CA PRO A 255 10.27 -13.64 -1.79
C PRO A 255 11.31 -12.76 -2.48
N ILE A 256 11.02 -11.45 -2.55
CA ILE A 256 11.89 -10.46 -3.18
C ILE A 256 12.46 -9.50 -2.13
N GLU A 257 13.77 -9.30 -2.17
CA GLU A 257 14.56 -8.42 -1.31
C GLU A 257 14.67 -7.04 -2.00
N PHE A 258 13.87 -6.08 -1.54
CA PHE A 258 13.72 -4.76 -2.15
C PHE A 258 14.69 -3.74 -1.56
N CYS A 259 15.69 -3.36 -2.35
CA CYS A 259 16.77 -2.47 -1.95
C CYS A 259 16.52 -1.02 -2.41
N MET A 260 15.43 -0.41 -1.95
CA MET A 260 14.89 0.86 -2.49
C MET A 260 15.92 1.98 -2.70
N THR A 261 16.68 2.33 -1.65
CA THR A 261 17.67 3.41 -1.73
C THR A 261 18.79 3.04 -2.70
N SER A 262 19.21 1.77 -2.71
CA SER A 262 20.21 1.25 -3.66
C SER A 262 19.70 1.38 -5.09
N ASN A 263 18.46 0.96 -5.37
CA ASN A 263 17.88 1.02 -6.71
C ASN A 263 17.78 2.45 -7.26
N ILE A 264 17.41 3.41 -6.40
CA ILE A 264 17.35 4.84 -6.77
C ILE A 264 18.74 5.41 -6.99
N LYS A 265 19.69 5.09 -6.10
CA LYS A 265 21.07 5.57 -6.20
C LYS A 265 21.79 4.97 -7.39
N SER A 266 21.52 3.72 -7.78
CA SER A 266 22.11 3.06 -8.95
C SER A 266 21.41 3.39 -10.26
N GLN A 267 20.35 4.21 -10.22
CA GLN A 267 19.55 4.63 -11.39
C GLN A 267 18.83 3.48 -12.09
N THR A 268 18.67 2.34 -11.42
CA THR A 268 17.84 1.23 -11.88
C THR A 268 16.35 1.54 -11.68
N VAL A 269 16.02 2.43 -10.74
CA VAL A 269 14.68 3.00 -10.53
C VAL A 269 14.79 4.52 -10.42
N PRO A 270 13.91 5.32 -11.05
CA PRO A 270 14.03 6.78 -11.04
C PRO A 270 13.65 7.45 -9.71
N SER A 271 12.72 6.86 -8.95
CA SER A 271 12.17 7.41 -7.70
C SER A 271 11.43 6.35 -6.88
N CYS A 272 11.19 6.62 -5.58
CA CYS A 272 10.49 5.67 -4.70
C CYS A 272 9.09 5.28 -5.20
N ASP A 273 8.34 6.21 -5.79
CA ASP A 273 6.98 5.98 -6.31
C ASP A 273 6.95 5.16 -7.60
N LYS A 274 8.09 5.07 -8.29
CA LYS A 274 8.30 4.21 -9.47
C LYS A 274 8.97 2.88 -9.13
N HIS A 275 9.21 2.62 -7.86
CA HIS A 275 9.84 1.38 -7.43
C HIS A 275 8.90 0.20 -7.62
N HIS A 276 9.39 -0.84 -8.28
CA HIS A 276 8.68 -2.10 -8.51
C HIS A 276 8.19 -2.83 -7.24
N PHE A 277 8.67 -2.43 -6.05
CA PHE A 277 8.06 -2.81 -4.78
C PHE A 277 6.55 -2.57 -4.78
N GLY A 278 6.08 -1.42 -5.29
CA GLY A 278 4.66 -1.10 -5.34
C GLY A 278 3.83 -2.12 -6.14
N TYR A 279 4.40 -2.63 -7.24
CA TYR A 279 3.79 -3.67 -8.05
C TYR A 279 3.66 -5.00 -7.28
N TRP A 280 4.78 -5.54 -6.80
CA TRP A 280 4.80 -6.82 -6.07
C TRP A 280 3.99 -6.77 -4.78
N TYR A 281 4.07 -5.66 -4.06
CA TYR A 281 3.33 -5.44 -2.84
C TYR A 281 1.82 -5.31 -3.07
N SER A 282 1.39 -4.67 -4.16
CA SER A 282 -0.04 -4.60 -4.51
C SER A 282 -0.64 -5.99 -4.75
N MET A 283 0.14 -6.90 -5.32
CA MET A 283 -0.26 -8.30 -5.53
C MET A 283 -0.23 -9.16 -4.26
N GLY A 284 0.27 -8.64 -3.13
CA GLY A 284 0.47 -9.42 -1.91
C GLY A 284 1.59 -10.47 -2.03
N HIS A 285 2.53 -10.28 -2.96
CA HIS A 285 3.67 -11.17 -3.12
C HIS A 285 4.67 -11.00 -1.96
N PRO A 286 5.32 -12.07 -1.47
CA PRO A 286 6.29 -11.95 -0.37
C PRO A 286 7.41 -10.97 -0.69
N ALA A 287 7.57 -9.98 0.19
CA ALA A 287 8.43 -8.82 0.00
C ALA A 287 9.15 -8.46 1.29
N VAL A 288 10.44 -8.16 1.21
CA VAL A 288 11.25 -7.69 2.35
C VAL A 288 11.98 -6.42 1.94
N LEU A 289 11.93 -5.38 2.78
CA LEU A 289 12.70 -4.15 2.56
C LEU A 289 14.11 -4.33 3.11
N CYS A 290 15.12 -4.03 2.30
CA CYS A 290 16.52 -4.24 2.61
C CYS A 290 17.38 -3.01 2.31
N VAL A 291 18.51 -2.89 3.00
CA VAL A 291 19.48 -1.81 2.80
C VAL A 291 20.45 -2.04 1.64
N ASN A 292 20.75 -3.30 1.30
CA ASN A 292 21.85 -3.72 0.42
C ASN A 292 23.24 -3.38 0.98
N ASN A 293 23.55 -2.08 1.09
CA ASN A 293 24.87 -1.53 1.45
C ASN A 293 24.74 -0.32 2.41
N CYS A 294 24.81 -0.53 3.74
CA CYS A 294 24.67 0.51 4.78
C CYS A 294 25.74 1.61 4.78
N GLY A 295 26.96 1.29 4.35
CA GLY A 295 28.14 2.18 4.38
C GLY A 295 28.08 3.34 3.40
N LEU A 296 27.27 3.18 2.35
CA LEU A 296 26.92 4.22 1.38
C LEU A 296 25.63 4.97 1.77
N GLN A 297 25.01 4.66 2.92
CA GLN A 297 23.59 4.96 3.17
C GLN A 297 23.16 5.29 4.61
N LEU A 298 24.03 5.35 5.62
CA LEU A 298 23.61 5.89 6.91
C LEU A 298 23.20 7.37 6.73
N VAL A 299 21.93 7.64 7.03
CA VAL A 299 21.15 8.88 6.89
C VAL A 299 20.26 8.94 5.62
N ILE A 300 19.16 8.17 5.62
CA ILE A 300 17.84 8.81 5.48
C ILE A 300 17.42 9.27 6.90
N GLN A 301 18.05 10.34 7.39
CA GLN A 301 17.24 11.40 7.97
C GLN A 301 16.66 12.13 6.77
N THR A 302 15.39 11.88 6.54
CA THR A 302 14.42 12.94 6.32
C THR A 302 14.97 14.38 6.49
N SER A 303 14.92 15.17 5.39
CA SER A 303 15.34 16.59 5.13
C SER A 303 16.70 16.75 4.43
N SER A 304 16.81 17.28 3.21
CA SER A 304 16.09 18.39 2.55
C SER A 304 16.35 18.36 1.03
N ILE A 305 15.32 18.55 0.19
CA ILE A 305 15.48 18.96 -1.21
C ILE A 305 15.63 20.51 -1.21
N PRO A 306 16.57 21.11 -1.95
CA PRO A 306 16.63 22.55 -2.11
C PRO A 306 15.43 23.04 -2.94
N GLU A 307 14.72 24.02 -2.42
CA GLU A 307 13.72 24.78 -3.17
C GLU A 307 14.37 25.48 -4.37
N LYS A 308 13.85 25.18 -5.57
CA LYS A 308 13.40 26.15 -6.60
C LYS A 308 13.25 25.40 -7.93
N THR A 309 12.04 24.92 -8.22
CA THR A 309 11.37 24.94 -9.53
C THR A 309 9.99 24.30 -9.39
N LYS A 310 9.02 24.83 -10.14
CA LYS A 310 7.55 24.66 -10.03
C LYS A 310 7.07 23.21 -9.79
N PRO A 311 5.97 23.01 -9.04
CA PRO A 311 5.46 21.67 -8.73
C PRO A 311 4.80 21.06 -9.98
N PHE A 312 5.28 19.88 -10.38
CA PHE A 312 4.61 19.01 -11.35
C PHE A 312 4.06 17.80 -10.59
N GLU A 313 2.73 17.65 -10.60
CA GLU A 313 1.98 16.58 -9.94
C GLU A 313 2.17 15.24 -10.65
N PHE A 314 2.57 14.20 -9.90
CA PHE A 314 2.52 12.81 -10.36
C PHE A 314 1.21 12.16 -9.87
N ARG A 315 0.30 11.87 -10.81
CA ARG A 315 -0.90 11.05 -10.59
C ARG A 315 -0.54 9.57 -10.69
N ILE A 316 -0.69 8.84 -9.59
CA ILE A 316 -0.81 7.38 -9.57
C ILE A 316 -2.30 7.08 -9.31
N ASN A 317 -2.91 6.31 -10.21
CA ASN A 317 -4.20 5.66 -10.00
C ASN A 317 -3.98 4.55 -8.98
N LYS A 318 -4.48 4.82 -7.77
CA LYS A 318 -4.56 3.84 -6.69
C LYS A 318 -5.88 3.12 -6.86
N GLU A 319 -5.79 1.81 -6.95
CA GLU A 319 -6.93 0.94 -6.79
C GLU A 319 -6.36 -0.39 -6.27
N GLN A 320 -6.10 -0.45 -4.95
CA GLN A 320 -6.11 -1.69 -4.17
C GLN A 320 -6.01 -1.41 -2.66
N SER A 321 -6.79 -2.20 -1.96
CA SER A 321 -7.34 -2.02 -0.63
C SER A 321 -6.32 -1.81 0.49
N SER A 322 -6.25 -0.59 1.04
CA SER A 322 -5.67 -0.29 2.34
C SER A 322 -6.63 -0.59 3.50
N PHE A 323 -6.61 -1.80 4.07
CA PHE A 323 -7.02 -1.93 5.47
C PHE A 323 -5.83 -1.42 6.30
N HIS A 324 -6.04 -0.41 7.13
CA HIS A 324 -4.98 0.32 7.81
C HIS A 324 -4.87 -0.15 9.28
N ASN A 325 -4.96 -1.48 9.46
CA ASN A 325 -4.68 -2.23 10.70
C ASN A 325 -3.61 -3.30 10.53
N ARG A 326 -2.63 -3.07 9.66
CA ARG A 326 -1.39 -3.85 9.72
C ARG A 326 -0.68 -3.73 11.07
N LEU A 327 -0.96 -2.72 11.91
CA LEU A 327 -0.42 -2.70 13.27
C LEU A 327 -1.06 -3.78 14.16
N LEU A 328 -2.39 -3.90 14.20
CA LEU A 328 -3.05 -4.90 15.04
C LEU A 328 -2.91 -6.33 14.50
N GLN A 329 -2.98 -6.53 13.18
CA GLN A 329 -2.81 -7.87 12.59
C GLN A 329 -1.36 -8.35 12.65
N HIS A 330 -0.37 -7.46 12.50
CA HIS A 330 1.05 -7.82 12.60
C HIS A 330 1.54 -7.92 14.06
N ASP A 331 0.97 -7.15 15.01
CA ASP A 331 1.27 -7.31 16.44
C ASP A 331 0.61 -8.58 17.02
N LEU A 332 -0.46 -9.06 16.40
CA LEU A 332 -1.05 -10.38 16.69
C LEU A 332 -0.27 -11.48 15.95
N GLU A 333 -0.01 -11.40 14.64
CA GLU A 333 0.77 -12.40 13.89
C GLU A 333 2.21 -12.59 14.44
N LYS A 334 2.89 -11.53 14.90
CA LYS A 334 4.23 -11.62 15.53
C LYS A 334 4.23 -12.41 16.85
N ASN A 335 3.09 -12.56 17.51
CA ASN A 335 2.96 -13.35 18.73
C ASN A 335 2.47 -14.79 18.46
N TYR A 336 2.15 -15.13 17.20
CA TYR A 336 1.50 -16.39 16.80
C TYR A 336 2.26 -17.19 15.76
N SER A 337 3.43 -16.73 15.28
CA SER A 337 4.34 -17.53 14.45
C SER A 337 5.09 -18.59 15.28
N GLY A 338 4.34 -19.41 16.02
CA GLY A 338 4.82 -20.69 16.52
C GLY A 338 4.70 -21.72 15.41
N ARG A 339 5.58 -22.72 15.37
CA ARG A 339 5.27 -23.96 14.66
C ARG A 339 3.90 -24.45 15.16
N PRO A 340 3.05 -25.05 14.31
CA PRO A 340 1.82 -25.67 14.78
C PRO A 340 2.15 -26.59 15.96
N ASP A 341 1.39 -26.50 17.06
CA ASP A 341 1.61 -27.35 18.23
C ASP A 341 1.50 -28.82 17.77
N ASN A 342 2.39 -29.69 18.24
CA ASN A 342 2.47 -31.11 17.84
C ASN A 342 1.30 -31.87 18.50
N THR A 343 0.10 -31.64 17.98
CA THR A 343 -1.15 -32.10 18.60
C THR A 343 -1.54 -33.46 18.04
N ASN A 344 -1.68 -34.44 18.94
CA ASN A 344 -2.17 -35.75 18.59
C ASN A 344 -3.71 -35.76 18.67
N PHE A 345 -4.36 -36.11 17.56
CA PHE A 345 -5.79 -36.35 17.51
C PHE A 345 -6.05 -37.84 17.74
N GLY A 346 -6.65 -38.18 18.89
CA GLY A 346 -7.00 -39.56 19.22
C GLY A 346 -8.01 -40.15 18.22
N SER A 347 -7.76 -41.36 17.72
CA SER A 347 -8.69 -42.05 16.83
C SER A 347 -9.65 -42.95 17.62
N SER A 348 -10.95 -42.65 17.52
CA SER A 348 -12.04 -43.53 17.99
C SER A 348 -13.01 -43.72 16.82
N SER A 349 -13.39 -44.98 16.59
CA SER A 349 -14.14 -45.50 15.44
C SER A 349 -15.66 -45.26 15.50
N SER A 350 -16.08 -44.12 16.02
CA SER A 350 -17.45 -43.60 15.92
C SER A 350 -17.38 -42.10 15.62
N ILE A 351 -18.45 -41.45 15.15
CA ILE A 351 -18.47 -40.01 14.85
C ILE A 351 -18.14 -39.24 16.14
N THR A 352 -16.85 -39.04 16.40
CA THR A 352 -16.31 -38.43 17.60
C THR A 352 -15.40 -37.32 17.14
N PHE A 353 -15.69 -36.10 17.60
CA PHE A 353 -14.85 -34.95 17.31
C PHE A 353 -13.42 -35.24 17.78
N PRO A 354 -12.40 -34.83 17.01
CA PRO A 354 -11.02 -35.04 17.42
C PRO A 354 -10.79 -34.34 18.75
N VAL A 355 -10.29 -35.05 19.76
CA VAL A 355 -9.99 -34.47 21.08
C VAL A 355 -8.56 -33.94 21.04
N LEU A 356 -8.38 -32.69 21.44
CA LEU A 356 -7.07 -32.07 21.57
C LEU A 356 -6.31 -32.69 22.74
N GLN A 357 -5.12 -33.20 22.49
CA GLN A 357 -4.17 -33.57 23.53
C GLN A 357 -2.87 -32.79 23.35
N ARG A 358 -2.50 -32.00 24.35
CA ARG A 358 -1.22 -31.30 24.46
C ARG A 358 -0.36 -32.00 25.51
N THR A 359 0.93 -32.11 25.22
CA THR A 359 1.93 -32.63 26.17
C THR A 359 2.10 -31.67 27.36
N ALA A 360 2.60 -32.16 28.49
CA ALA A 360 2.86 -31.31 29.66
C ALA A 360 3.85 -30.17 29.33
N GLU A 361 4.81 -30.43 28.45
CA GLU A 361 5.81 -29.47 27.99
C GLU A 361 5.17 -28.36 27.14
N GLU A 362 4.26 -28.69 26.22
CA GLU A 362 3.52 -27.71 25.41
C GLU A 362 2.63 -26.81 26.27
N LYS A 363 1.97 -27.38 27.28
CA LYS A 363 1.14 -26.60 28.22
C LYS A 363 1.98 -25.62 29.05
N ILE A 364 3.24 -25.94 29.34
CA ILE A 364 4.15 -25.04 30.05
C ILE A 364 4.64 -23.93 29.12
N LEU A 365 5.07 -24.29 27.90
CA LEU A 365 5.64 -23.34 26.94
C LEU A 365 4.60 -22.34 26.41
N ASN A 366 3.39 -22.84 26.13
CA ASN A 366 2.30 -22.11 25.49
C ASN A 366 1.01 -22.23 26.33
N SER A 367 1.08 -21.80 27.60
CA SER A 367 -0.06 -21.92 28.52
C SER A 367 -1.29 -21.12 28.08
N ASP A 368 -1.14 -19.90 27.60
CA ASP A 368 -2.27 -19.02 27.28
C ASP A 368 -2.70 -19.05 25.81
N ARG A 369 -2.00 -19.83 24.98
CA ARG A 369 -2.17 -19.82 23.52
C ARG A 369 -2.17 -21.22 22.93
N LEU A 370 -2.96 -21.37 21.87
CA LEU A 370 -3.06 -22.59 21.08
C LEU A 370 -3.15 -22.26 19.59
N THR A 371 -2.25 -22.82 18.79
CA THR A 371 -2.20 -22.62 17.34
C THR A 371 -2.40 -23.94 16.61
N LEU A 372 -3.47 -24.02 15.83
CA LEU A 372 -3.92 -25.16 15.04
C LEU A 372 -4.05 -24.78 13.56
N GLU A 373 -3.18 -23.91 13.04
CA GLU A 373 -3.21 -23.50 11.64
C GLU A 373 -2.78 -24.62 10.69
N ARG A 374 -3.35 -24.64 9.48
CA ARG A 374 -2.94 -25.53 8.36
C ARG A 374 -2.96 -27.02 8.68
N GLN A 375 -3.75 -27.44 9.66
CA GLN A 375 -3.89 -28.84 10.08
C GLN A 375 -4.92 -29.62 9.25
N LYS A 376 -5.51 -29.00 8.22
CA LYS A 376 -6.57 -29.57 7.38
C LYS A 376 -7.81 -29.97 8.18
N LEU A 377 -8.07 -29.30 9.30
CA LEU A 377 -9.21 -29.58 10.17
C LEU A 377 -10.52 -29.23 9.46
N THR A 378 -11.48 -30.16 9.47
CA THR A 378 -12.84 -29.92 8.94
C THR A 378 -13.84 -29.51 10.03
N VAL A 379 -13.45 -29.71 11.29
CA VAL A 379 -14.24 -29.43 12.51
C VAL A 379 -13.31 -28.90 13.60
N CYS A 380 -13.82 -28.02 14.47
CA CYS A 380 -13.10 -27.64 15.68
C CYS A 380 -12.95 -28.87 16.60
N PRO A 381 -11.72 -29.20 17.06
CA PRO A 381 -11.51 -30.28 18.02
C PRO A 381 -12.14 -29.96 19.38
N ILE A 382 -12.35 -30.98 20.20
CA ILE A 382 -12.75 -30.82 21.61
C ILE A 382 -11.54 -30.32 22.39
N ILE A 383 -11.69 -29.15 23.02
CA ILE A 383 -10.66 -28.49 23.84
C ILE A 383 -11.13 -28.52 25.31
N ASP A 384 -11.02 -29.68 25.95
CA ASP A 384 -11.41 -29.85 27.35
C ASP A 384 -10.24 -29.57 28.30
N GLY A 385 -10.52 -28.88 29.41
CA GLY A 385 -9.53 -28.59 30.46
C GLY A 385 -8.52 -27.48 30.14
N GLU A 386 -8.74 -26.70 29.07
CA GLU A 386 -7.88 -25.56 28.69
C GLU A 386 -8.64 -24.21 28.81
N ASP A 387 -9.44 -24.05 29.86
CA ASP A 387 -10.27 -22.86 30.16
C ASP A 387 -9.47 -21.57 30.40
N HIS A 388 -8.16 -21.69 30.56
CA HIS A 388 -7.21 -20.60 30.73
C HIS A 388 -6.71 -20.01 29.40
N LEU A 389 -7.02 -20.63 28.26
CA LEU A 389 -6.62 -20.12 26.95
C LEU A 389 -7.20 -18.73 26.70
N ARG A 390 -6.33 -17.83 26.24
CA ARG A 390 -6.67 -16.46 25.85
C ARG A 390 -6.60 -16.27 24.34
N LEU A 391 -5.83 -17.11 23.66
CA LEU A 391 -5.39 -16.92 22.28
C LEU A 391 -5.59 -18.24 21.51
N LEU A 392 -6.49 -18.26 20.52
CA LEU A 392 -6.78 -19.47 19.73
C LEU A 392 -6.73 -19.18 18.22
N ASN A 393 -5.90 -19.93 17.51
CA ASN A 393 -5.71 -19.78 16.06
C ASN A 393 -6.09 -21.09 15.33
N PHE A 394 -7.01 -21.00 14.37
CA PHE A 394 -7.49 -22.05 13.48
C PHE A 394 -7.33 -21.69 11.99
N GLN A 395 -6.42 -20.79 11.65
CA GLN A 395 -6.25 -20.27 10.29
C GLN A 395 -5.98 -21.37 9.26
N HIS A 396 -6.41 -21.14 8.02
CA HIS A 396 -6.06 -21.99 6.87
C HIS A 396 -6.44 -23.47 7.07
N ASN A 397 -7.65 -23.70 7.55
CA ASN A 397 -8.23 -25.05 7.69
C ASN A 397 -9.47 -25.17 6.79
N PHE A 398 -10.24 -26.23 6.98
CA PHE A 398 -11.49 -26.50 6.26
C PHE A 398 -12.69 -26.53 7.21
N ILE A 399 -12.63 -25.79 8.32
CA ILE A 399 -13.66 -25.81 9.35
C ILE A 399 -14.96 -25.24 8.79
N THR A 400 -16.04 -25.98 8.96
CA THR A 400 -17.37 -25.60 8.43
C THR A 400 -18.29 -24.97 9.48
N ARG A 401 -18.04 -25.23 10.77
CA ARG A 401 -18.82 -24.71 11.90
C ARG A 401 -17.95 -24.43 13.10
N ILE A 402 -18.26 -23.34 13.79
CA ILE A 402 -17.62 -22.97 15.06
C ILE A 402 -18.37 -23.72 16.18
N GLN A 403 -17.68 -24.65 16.81
CA GLN A 403 -18.21 -25.54 17.84
C GLN A 403 -17.08 -25.99 18.77
N ASN A 404 -17.40 -26.66 19.88
CA ASN A 404 -16.41 -27.22 20.82
C ASN A 404 -15.43 -26.21 21.46
N ILE A 405 -15.78 -24.92 21.46
CA ILE A 405 -15.00 -23.85 22.11
C ILE A 405 -15.79 -23.10 23.19
N SER A 406 -17.02 -23.55 23.50
CA SER A 406 -17.95 -22.80 24.33
C SER A 406 -17.52 -22.66 25.79
N ASN A 407 -16.61 -23.52 26.27
CA ASN A 407 -16.01 -23.51 27.60
C ASN A 407 -14.84 -22.51 27.75
N LEU A 408 -14.34 -21.92 26.65
CA LEU A 408 -13.19 -21.02 26.65
C LEU A 408 -13.58 -19.57 27.02
N HIS A 409 -14.17 -19.38 28.20
CA HIS A 409 -14.75 -18.10 28.62
C HIS A 409 -13.74 -16.94 28.75
N HIS A 410 -12.45 -17.25 28.90
CA HIS A 410 -11.35 -16.27 29.00
C HIS A 410 -10.70 -15.93 27.66
N LEU A 411 -11.22 -16.48 26.55
CA LEU A 411 -10.66 -16.24 25.23
C LEU A 411 -10.78 -14.75 24.85
N VAL A 412 -9.65 -14.15 24.47
CA VAL A 412 -9.52 -12.74 24.07
C VAL A 412 -9.36 -12.61 22.56
N PHE A 413 -8.70 -13.57 21.91
CA PHE A 413 -8.46 -13.59 20.47
C PHE A 413 -8.84 -14.94 19.88
N LEU A 414 -9.65 -14.90 18.84
CA LEU A 414 -10.04 -16.06 18.05
C LEU A 414 -9.83 -15.78 16.57
N ASP A 415 -9.00 -16.59 15.94
CA ASP A 415 -8.71 -16.51 14.51
C ASP A 415 -9.17 -17.75 13.77
N LEU A 416 -10.11 -17.55 12.85
CA LEU A 416 -10.73 -18.55 11.98
C LEU A 416 -10.60 -18.13 10.51
N TYR A 417 -9.62 -17.29 10.18
CA TYR A 417 -9.38 -16.82 8.83
C TYR A 417 -9.09 -17.98 7.86
N ASP A 418 -9.61 -17.86 6.62
CA ASP A 418 -9.44 -18.84 5.55
C ASP A 418 -9.92 -20.25 5.94
N ASN A 419 -11.23 -20.36 6.15
CA ASN A 419 -11.95 -21.59 6.48
C ASN A 419 -13.22 -21.72 5.60
N GLN A 420 -14.14 -22.62 5.94
CA GLN A 420 -15.38 -22.87 5.19
C GLN A 420 -16.64 -22.59 6.03
N ILE A 421 -16.57 -21.67 6.99
CA ILE A 421 -17.66 -21.40 7.94
C ILE A 421 -18.82 -20.70 7.22
N GLU A 422 -20.03 -21.25 7.35
CA GLU A 422 -21.23 -20.69 6.71
C GLU A 422 -22.08 -19.82 7.66
N GLU A 423 -21.96 -20.05 8.96
CA GLU A 423 -22.73 -19.35 9.99
C GLU A 423 -21.84 -19.08 11.21
N ILE A 424 -21.95 -17.87 11.77
CA ILE A 424 -21.33 -17.55 13.06
C ILE A 424 -22.13 -18.26 14.14
N SER A 425 -21.55 -19.30 14.74
CA SER A 425 -22.13 -20.09 15.83
C SER A 425 -21.12 -20.27 16.96
N GLY A 426 -21.52 -20.82 18.11
CA GLY A 426 -20.57 -21.29 19.14
C GLY A 426 -19.73 -20.22 19.86
N VAL A 427 -19.77 -18.95 19.44
CA VAL A 427 -19.02 -17.82 20.04
C VAL A 427 -19.79 -17.07 21.13
N SER A 428 -21.09 -17.31 21.28
CA SER A 428 -21.95 -16.54 22.20
C SER A 428 -21.59 -16.65 23.68
N THR A 429 -20.77 -17.63 24.07
CA THR A 429 -20.27 -17.81 25.44
C THR A 429 -18.93 -17.14 25.71
N LEU A 430 -18.25 -16.60 24.67
CA LEU A 430 -16.91 -16.03 24.72
C LEU A 430 -16.92 -14.55 25.13
N ARG A 431 -17.47 -14.24 26.31
CA ARG A 431 -17.72 -12.85 26.76
C ARG A 431 -16.47 -11.96 26.89
N SER A 432 -15.29 -12.57 26.98
CA SER A 432 -14.00 -11.87 27.09
C SER A 432 -13.37 -11.53 25.74
N LEU A 433 -14.00 -11.93 24.63
CA LEU A 433 -13.41 -11.82 23.30
C LEU A 433 -13.30 -10.34 22.88
N ARG A 434 -12.09 -9.96 22.48
CA ARG A 434 -11.74 -8.61 21.98
C ARG A 434 -11.46 -8.60 20.49
N VAL A 435 -10.97 -9.70 19.93
CA VAL A 435 -10.63 -9.82 18.52
C VAL A 435 -11.23 -11.10 17.95
N LEU A 436 -12.02 -10.95 16.88
CA LEU A 436 -12.62 -12.06 16.14
C LEU A 436 -12.32 -11.91 14.65
N LEU A 437 -11.52 -12.85 14.12
CA LEU A 437 -11.12 -12.88 12.72
C LEU A 437 -11.83 -14.02 12.00
N LEU A 438 -12.72 -13.69 11.08
CA LEU A 438 -13.57 -14.59 10.30
C LEU A 438 -13.45 -14.33 8.79
N GLY A 439 -12.37 -13.67 8.37
CA GLY A 439 -12.13 -13.36 6.97
C GLY A 439 -11.97 -14.61 6.08
N LYS A 440 -12.29 -14.50 4.80
CA LYS A 440 -12.26 -15.59 3.80
C LYS A 440 -13.00 -16.86 4.27
N ASN A 441 -14.28 -16.70 4.61
CA ASN A 441 -15.19 -17.80 4.93
C ASN A 441 -16.39 -17.76 3.97
N ARG A 442 -17.51 -18.40 4.33
CA ARG A 442 -18.75 -18.48 3.53
C ARG A 442 -19.95 -17.91 4.30
N ILE A 443 -19.69 -17.01 5.25
CA ILE A 443 -20.71 -16.47 6.15
C ILE A 443 -21.69 -15.61 5.37
N LYS A 444 -22.99 -15.88 5.51
CA LYS A 444 -24.06 -15.14 4.81
C LYS A 444 -24.73 -14.07 5.68
N LYS A 445 -24.68 -14.24 6.99
CA LYS A 445 -25.39 -13.42 7.97
C LYS A 445 -24.51 -13.15 9.18
N ILE A 446 -24.56 -11.91 9.68
CA ILE A 446 -23.97 -11.56 10.97
C ILE A 446 -24.99 -11.92 12.06
N SER A 447 -24.61 -12.83 12.95
CA SER A 447 -25.49 -13.35 14.01
C SER A 447 -24.67 -13.87 15.18
N ASN A 448 -25.33 -14.10 16.33
CA ASN A 448 -24.75 -14.72 17.51
C ASN A 448 -23.60 -13.91 18.16
N LEU A 449 -23.59 -12.58 17.98
CA LEU A 449 -22.60 -11.66 18.57
C LEU A 449 -23.13 -10.92 19.81
N GLU A 450 -24.35 -11.21 20.30
CA GLU A 450 -25.08 -10.42 21.32
C GLU A 450 -24.33 -10.27 22.65
N ASN A 451 -23.52 -11.27 22.99
CA ASN A 451 -22.78 -11.32 24.25
C ASN A 451 -21.34 -10.81 24.14
N LEU A 452 -20.86 -10.45 22.94
CA LEU A 452 -19.47 -10.06 22.68
C LEU A 452 -19.26 -8.54 22.87
N LYS A 453 -19.74 -7.99 24.00
CA LYS A 453 -19.78 -6.54 24.23
C LYS A 453 -18.40 -5.85 24.28
N ASN A 454 -17.34 -6.63 24.53
CA ASN A 454 -15.96 -6.14 24.66
C ASN A 454 -15.15 -6.24 23.34
N LEU A 455 -15.81 -6.56 22.22
CA LEU A 455 -15.14 -6.77 20.95
C LEU A 455 -14.62 -5.44 20.38
N ASP A 456 -13.31 -5.32 20.14
CA ASP A 456 -12.69 -4.15 19.51
C ASP A 456 -12.49 -4.33 18.01
N VAL A 457 -12.23 -5.56 17.57
CA VAL A 457 -11.90 -5.87 16.17
C VAL A 457 -12.76 -7.02 15.68
N LEU A 458 -13.51 -6.76 14.61
CA LEU A 458 -14.29 -7.75 13.90
C LEU A 458 -13.89 -7.75 12.42
N ASP A 459 -13.27 -8.84 11.97
CA ASP A 459 -12.94 -9.04 10.56
C ASP A 459 -13.85 -10.09 9.92
N LEU A 460 -14.65 -9.66 8.94
CA LEU A 460 -15.57 -10.47 8.17
C LEU A 460 -15.32 -10.33 6.65
N HIS A 461 -14.11 -9.91 6.23
CA HIS A 461 -13.84 -9.70 4.81
C HIS A 461 -13.91 -11.00 3.99
N GLY A 462 -14.26 -10.93 2.71
CA GLY A 462 -14.27 -12.11 1.84
C GLY A 462 -15.30 -13.16 2.24
N ASN A 463 -16.49 -12.71 2.66
CA ASN A 463 -17.65 -13.56 2.99
C ASN A 463 -18.80 -13.29 2.00
N GLN A 464 -20.01 -13.77 2.31
CA GLN A 464 -21.21 -13.64 1.47
C GLN A 464 -22.30 -12.80 2.17
N ILE A 465 -21.89 -11.83 3.00
CA ILE A 465 -22.81 -11.02 3.80
C ILE A 465 -23.51 -9.99 2.91
N ALA A 466 -24.84 -10.01 2.91
CA ALA A 466 -25.65 -9.08 2.10
C ALA A 466 -26.22 -7.91 2.91
N LYS A 467 -26.25 -8.01 4.25
CA LYS A 467 -26.79 -6.98 5.13
C LYS A 467 -25.95 -6.81 6.39
N ILE A 468 -25.79 -5.55 6.83
CA ILE A 468 -25.26 -5.21 8.15
C ILE A 468 -26.39 -5.35 9.18
N GLU A 469 -26.23 -6.25 10.13
CA GLU A 469 -27.18 -6.52 11.22
C GLU A 469 -26.44 -7.13 12.42
N ASN A 470 -27.10 -7.19 13.59
CA ASN A 470 -26.56 -7.82 14.81
C ASN A 470 -25.21 -7.26 15.29
N ILE A 471 -24.91 -5.98 15.05
CA ILE A 471 -23.68 -5.32 15.53
C ILE A 471 -23.90 -4.07 16.38
N GLY A 472 -25.11 -3.48 16.38
CA GLY A 472 -25.35 -2.20 17.06
C GLY A 472 -25.14 -2.20 18.58
N HIS A 473 -25.04 -3.37 19.21
CA HIS A 473 -24.72 -3.50 20.63
C HIS A 473 -23.19 -3.56 20.93
N LEU A 474 -22.33 -3.55 19.91
CA LEU A 474 -20.88 -3.63 20.03
C LEU A 474 -20.25 -2.23 20.21
N SER A 475 -20.56 -1.56 21.32
CA SER A 475 -20.16 -0.16 21.58
C SER A 475 -18.64 0.07 21.70
N GLU A 476 -17.87 -0.97 22.04
CA GLU A 476 -16.40 -0.95 22.12
C GLU A 476 -15.71 -1.26 20.79
N LEU A 477 -16.47 -1.59 19.72
CA LEU A 477 -15.89 -1.96 18.44
C LEU A 477 -15.17 -0.77 17.80
N ARG A 478 -13.87 -0.91 17.56
CA ARG A 478 -13.01 0.12 16.97
C ARG A 478 -12.78 -0.08 15.49
N VAL A 479 -12.80 -1.34 15.06
CA VAL A 479 -12.43 -1.76 13.70
C VAL A 479 -13.42 -2.78 13.19
N LEU A 480 -14.06 -2.46 12.07
CA LEU A 480 -14.97 -3.36 11.36
C LEU A 480 -14.52 -3.53 9.90
N ASN A 481 -14.20 -4.77 9.54
CA ASN A 481 -13.86 -5.14 8.16
C ASN A 481 -14.98 -5.95 7.51
N LEU A 482 -15.63 -5.37 6.51
CA LEU A 482 -16.68 -5.98 5.71
C LEU A 482 -16.31 -5.97 4.21
N ALA A 483 -15.04 -5.78 3.86
CA ALA A 483 -14.60 -5.76 2.47
C ALA A 483 -14.89 -7.09 1.74
N ARG A 484 -15.09 -7.07 0.43
CA ARG A 484 -15.33 -8.26 -0.40
C ARG A 484 -16.53 -9.09 0.11
N ASN A 485 -17.66 -8.42 0.30
CA ASN A 485 -18.96 -9.03 0.64
C ASN A 485 -20.01 -8.65 -0.43
N LEU A 486 -21.30 -8.82 -0.13
CA LEU A 486 -22.42 -8.58 -1.05
C LEU A 486 -23.32 -7.42 -0.58
N LEU A 487 -22.79 -6.47 0.19
CA LEU A 487 -23.56 -5.35 0.73
C LEU A 487 -24.00 -4.38 -0.39
N THR A 488 -25.27 -3.99 -0.40
CA THR A 488 -25.82 -3.03 -1.38
C THR A 488 -26.13 -1.66 -0.78
N VAL A 489 -26.31 -1.58 0.53
CA VAL A 489 -26.59 -0.36 1.29
C VAL A 489 -25.85 -0.43 2.62
N VAL A 490 -25.33 0.71 3.08
CA VAL A 490 -24.76 0.86 4.42
C VAL A 490 -25.85 1.44 5.32
N GLU A 491 -26.27 0.68 6.33
CA GLU A 491 -27.30 1.02 7.31
C GLU A 491 -27.06 0.20 8.59
N ASN A 492 -27.80 0.49 9.67
CA ASN A 492 -27.77 -0.25 10.94
C ASN A 492 -26.42 -0.17 11.68
N LEU A 493 -25.75 0.98 11.62
CA LEU A 493 -24.49 1.24 12.33
C LEU A 493 -24.67 1.90 13.71
N ASN A 494 -25.92 2.26 14.07
CA ASN A 494 -26.25 2.88 15.34
C ASN A 494 -25.74 2.05 16.54
N GLY A 495 -25.11 2.73 17.51
CA GLY A 495 -24.58 2.13 18.74
C GLY A 495 -23.12 1.66 18.67
N LEU A 496 -22.45 1.80 17.52
CA LEU A 496 -21.01 1.55 17.36
C LEU A 496 -20.17 2.77 17.79
N ASP A 497 -20.32 3.19 19.05
CA ASP A 497 -19.84 4.48 19.54
C ASP A 497 -18.30 4.65 19.47
N SER A 498 -17.55 3.54 19.57
CA SER A 498 -16.08 3.56 19.52
C SER A 498 -15.49 3.30 18.12
N LEU A 499 -16.32 3.16 17.08
CA LEU A 499 -15.84 2.74 15.76
C LEU A 499 -14.97 3.82 15.13
N THR A 500 -13.73 3.47 14.79
CA THR A 500 -12.74 4.38 14.20
C THR A 500 -12.43 4.07 12.73
N GLU A 501 -12.57 2.80 12.34
CA GLU A 501 -12.29 2.32 10.98
C GLU A 501 -13.38 1.37 10.50
N LEU A 502 -13.96 1.69 9.35
CA LEU A 502 -14.93 0.86 8.65
C LEU A 502 -14.45 0.61 7.22
N ASN A 503 -14.23 -0.66 6.85
CA ASN A 503 -13.87 -1.02 5.48
C ASN A 503 -15.00 -1.79 4.80
N LEU A 504 -15.43 -1.26 3.67
CA LEU A 504 -16.54 -1.74 2.84
C LEU A 504 -16.09 -1.91 1.38
N ARG A 505 -14.79 -2.00 1.10
CA ARG A 505 -14.29 -2.11 -0.27
C ARG A 505 -14.79 -3.35 -0.98
N HIS A 506 -14.89 -3.29 -2.31
CA HIS A 506 -15.31 -4.42 -3.13
C HIS A 506 -16.64 -5.03 -2.66
N ASN A 507 -17.64 -4.17 -2.44
CA ASN A 507 -19.02 -4.56 -2.22
C ASN A 507 -19.86 -4.05 -3.41
N GLN A 508 -21.17 -3.98 -3.26
CA GLN A 508 -22.12 -3.47 -4.26
C GLN A 508 -22.87 -2.25 -3.71
N VAL A 509 -22.25 -1.50 -2.80
CA VAL A 509 -22.90 -0.39 -2.07
C VAL A 509 -23.29 0.70 -3.05
N SER A 510 -24.57 1.08 -3.04
CA SER A 510 -25.13 2.13 -3.86
C SER A 510 -25.61 3.34 -3.07
N ALA A 511 -25.86 3.18 -1.76
CA ALA A 511 -26.28 4.25 -0.86
C ALA A 511 -25.73 4.05 0.55
N ILE A 512 -25.49 5.16 1.24
CA ILE A 512 -24.93 5.19 2.59
C ILE A 512 -25.88 5.95 3.51
N LYS A 513 -26.15 5.37 4.68
CA LYS A 513 -27.01 5.93 5.72
C LYS A 513 -26.39 5.69 7.10
N ASP A 514 -26.82 6.47 8.08
CA ASP A 514 -26.47 6.35 9.50
C ASP A 514 -24.97 6.50 9.83
N VAL A 515 -24.09 6.79 8.87
CA VAL A 515 -22.65 6.95 9.14
C VAL A 515 -22.37 8.25 9.90
N ASP A 516 -23.19 9.28 9.68
CA ASP A 516 -23.20 10.54 10.42
C ASP A 516 -23.49 10.36 11.92
N THR A 517 -24.10 9.23 12.31
CA THR A 517 -24.38 8.92 13.73
C THR A 517 -23.16 8.42 14.50
N LEU A 518 -22.06 8.07 13.82
CA LEU A 518 -20.88 7.47 14.42
C LEU A 518 -19.90 8.54 14.94
N PRO A 519 -19.75 8.71 16.26
CA PRO A 519 -19.06 9.88 16.82
C PRO A 519 -17.53 9.81 16.70
N CYS A 520 -16.96 8.62 16.51
CA CYS A 520 -15.52 8.39 16.49
C CYS A 520 -14.98 7.91 15.14
N LEU A 521 -15.82 7.80 14.10
CA LEU A 521 -15.41 7.24 12.82
C LEU A 521 -14.43 8.19 12.13
N GLN A 522 -13.21 7.73 11.90
CA GLN A 522 -12.13 8.53 11.28
C GLN A 522 -11.85 8.06 9.86
N ARG A 523 -11.93 6.75 9.60
CA ARG A 523 -11.52 6.15 8.33
C ARG A 523 -12.64 5.30 7.74
N LEU A 524 -13.07 5.65 6.53
CA LEU A 524 -14.13 4.96 5.79
C LEU A 524 -13.65 4.55 4.40
N PHE A 525 -13.55 3.24 4.16
CA PHE A 525 -13.08 2.72 2.88
C PHE A 525 -14.22 2.16 2.04
N LEU A 526 -14.55 2.84 0.93
CA LEU A 526 -15.67 2.52 0.04
C LEU A 526 -15.21 2.24 -1.39
N SER A 527 -13.91 2.04 -1.62
CA SER A 527 -13.38 1.79 -2.96
C SER A 527 -14.05 0.58 -3.63
N PHE A 528 -14.25 0.63 -4.94
CA PHE A 528 -14.88 -0.44 -5.72
C PHE A 528 -16.27 -0.83 -5.22
N ASN A 529 -17.21 0.11 -5.25
CA ASN A 529 -18.63 -0.09 -4.98
C ASN A 529 -19.46 0.48 -6.16
N ASN A 530 -20.78 0.66 -5.98
CA ASN A 530 -21.70 1.13 -7.02
C ASN A 530 -22.28 2.53 -6.73
N ILE A 531 -21.53 3.38 -6.02
CA ILE A 531 -21.94 4.74 -5.66
C ILE A 531 -21.89 5.63 -6.91
N SER A 532 -23.04 6.15 -7.32
CA SER A 532 -23.18 6.82 -8.63
C SER A 532 -23.34 8.33 -8.54
N SER A 533 -23.82 8.83 -7.40
CA SER A 533 -24.11 10.26 -7.21
C SER A 533 -23.63 10.76 -5.86
N PHE A 534 -23.50 12.08 -5.72
CA PHE A 534 -23.16 12.69 -4.43
C PHE A 534 -24.28 12.53 -3.39
N GLU A 535 -25.54 12.43 -3.83
CA GLU A 535 -26.70 12.20 -2.96
C GLU A 535 -26.56 10.89 -2.17
N ASP A 536 -25.98 9.86 -2.80
CA ASP A 536 -25.77 8.53 -2.20
C ASP A 536 -24.82 8.56 -0.99
N ILE A 537 -24.05 9.63 -0.83
CA ILE A 537 -23.05 9.82 0.23
C ILE A 537 -23.24 11.13 1.00
N LEU A 538 -24.37 11.82 0.82
CA LEU A 538 -24.61 13.15 1.37
C LEU A 538 -24.47 13.18 2.90
N CYS A 539 -24.93 12.13 3.59
CA CYS A 539 -24.82 12.01 5.05
C CYS A 539 -23.38 12.11 5.56
N LEU A 540 -22.38 11.75 4.75
CA LEU A 540 -20.97 11.82 5.16
C LEU A 540 -20.49 13.26 5.35
N ALA A 541 -21.17 14.26 4.77
CA ALA A 541 -20.87 15.67 4.99
C ALA A 541 -21.07 16.08 6.45
N ASP A 542 -22.06 15.51 7.13
CA ASP A 542 -22.39 15.81 8.52
C ASP A 542 -21.51 15.04 9.54
N SER A 543 -20.71 14.08 9.06
CA SER A 543 -19.82 13.27 9.89
C SER A 543 -18.56 14.04 10.32
N SER A 544 -18.63 14.75 11.43
CA SER A 544 -17.57 15.64 11.93
C SER A 544 -16.22 14.96 12.26
N SER A 545 -16.23 13.69 12.66
CA SER A 545 -15.02 12.93 13.02
C SER A 545 -14.26 12.35 11.82
N LEU A 546 -14.91 12.29 10.65
CA LEU A 546 -14.38 11.57 9.49
C LEU A 546 -13.22 12.34 8.88
N SER A 547 -12.04 11.73 8.83
CA SER A 547 -10.82 12.36 8.30
C SER A 547 -10.36 11.76 6.98
N ASP A 548 -10.65 10.49 6.72
CA ASP A 548 -10.13 9.77 5.56
C ASP A 548 -11.25 8.96 4.90
N ILE A 549 -11.42 9.17 3.60
CA ILE A 549 -12.38 8.41 2.78
C ILE A 549 -11.75 7.93 1.49
N THR A 550 -12.17 6.75 1.02
CA THR A 550 -11.81 6.26 -0.32
C THR A 550 -13.07 5.89 -1.10
N LEU A 551 -13.26 6.48 -2.27
CA LEU A 551 -14.36 6.21 -3.21
C LEU A 551 -13.84 5.82 -4.60
N ASP A 552 -12.52 5.70 -4.80
CA ASP A 552 -11.90 5.17 -6.02
C ASP A 552 -12.57 3.85 -6.48
N GLY A 553 -12.80 3.70 -7.78
CA GLY A 553 -13.50 2.53 -8.33
C GLY A 553 -15.02 2.54 -8.20
N ASN A 554 -15.62 3.66 -7.76
CA ASN A 554 -17.06 3.90 -7.88
C ASN A 554 -17.38 4.73 -9.14
N PRO A 555 -18.59 4.62 -9.73
CA PRO A 555 -19.00 5.47 -10.85
C PRO A 555 -18.84 6.97 -10.57
N ILE A 556 -19.17 7.44 -9.35
CA ILE A 556 -18.98 8.85 -8.96
C ILE A 556 -17.52 9.32 -9.11
N ALA A 557 -16.53 8.46 -8.89
CA ALA A 557 -15.12 8.84 -8.93
C ALA A 557 -14.59 9.12 -10.35
N GLN A 558 -15.36 8.74 -11.39
CA GLN A 558 -15.03 9.01 -12.79
C GLN A 558 -15.45 10.42 -13.23
N GLU A 559 -16.31 11.07 -12.45
CA GLU A 559 -16.84 12.39 -12.75
C GLU A 559 -15.79 13.49 -12.57
N THR A 560 -15.74 14.43 -13.51
CA THR A 560 -14.76 15.54 -13.44
C THR A 560 -14.98 16.47 -12.25
N TRP A 561 -16.22 16.56 -11.77
CA TRP A 561 -16.63 17.39 -10.64
C TRP A 561 -16.50 16.70 -9.28
N TYR A 562 -16.26 15.38 -9.25
CA TYR A 562 -16.28 14.55 -8.04
C TYR A 562 -15.42 15.13 -6.91
N LYS A 563 -14.12 15.30 -7.18
CA LYS A 563 -13.16 15.77 -6.19
C LYS A 563 -13.54 17.15 -5.65
N HIS A 564 -13.98 18.07 -6.50
CA HIS A 564 -14.37 19.41 -6.06
C HIS A 564 -15.62 19.40 -5.20
N THR A 565 -16.60 18.58 -5.55
CA THR A 565 -17.87 18.48 -4.82
C THR A 565 -17.66 17.85 -3.44
N VAL A 566 -16.88 16.76 -3.36
CA VAL A 566 -16.51 16.12 -2.09
C VAL A 566 -15.75 17.10 -1.20
N LEU A 567 -14.72 17.78 -1.71
CA LEU A 567 -13.93 18.73 -0.91
C LEU A 567 -14.73 19.97 -0.47
N HIS A 568 -15.75 20.36 -1.23
CA HIS A 568 -16.60 21.49 -0.90
C HIS A 568 -17.56 21.17 0.25
N HIS A 569 -18.20 20.00 0.22
CA HIS A 569 -19.20 19.61 1.21
C HIS A 569 -18.59 18.91 2.43
N MET A 570 -17.45 18.21 2.27
CA MET A 570 -16.80 17.43 3.33
C MET A 570 -15.48 18.10 3.77
N MET A 571 -15.62 19.27 4.40
CA MET A 571 -14.46 20.09 4.79
C MET A 571 -13.62 19.45 5.93
N GLN A 572 -14.15 18.49 6.67
CA GLN A 572 -13.43 17.77 7.72
C GLN A 572 -12.32 16.84 7.19
N LEU A 573 -12.37 16.46 5.91
CA LEU A 573 -11.46 15.46 5.34
C LEU A 573 -10.01 15.95 5.25
N ARG A 574 -9.09 15.07 5.64
CA ARG A 574 -7.63 15.18 5.50
C ARG A 574 -7.11 14.36 4.32
N GLN A 575 -7.77 13.25 4.00
CA GLN A 575 -7.43 12.40 2.86
C GLN A 575 -8.67 11.98 2.07
N LEU A 576 -8.50 11.95 0.74
CA LEU A 576 -9.47 11.43 -0.22
C LEU A 576 -8.74 10.49 -1.20
N ASP A 577 -9.26 9.28 -1.39
CA ASP A 577 -8.69 8.26 -2.29
C ASP A 577 -7.22 7.99 -2.00
N MET A 578 -6.91 7.91 -0.70
CA MET A 578 -5.57 7.70 -0.15
C MET A 578 -4.57 8.79 -0.54
N LYS A 579 -5.03 9.97 -0.94
CA LYS A 579 -4.22 11.15 -1.24
C LYS A 579 -4.52 12.22 -0.19
N ARG A 580 -3.47 12.84 0.33
CA ARG A 580 -3.62 13.96 1.27
C ARG A 580 -4.22 15.15 0.53
N ILE A 581 -5.22 15.76 1.13
CA ILE A 581 -5.85 16.98 0.63
C ILE A 581 -4.95 18.16 0.99
N THR A 582 -4.56 18.94 0.00
CA THR A 582 -3.79 20.17 0.17
C THR A 582 -4.70 21.38 0.33
N GLU A 583 -4.20 22.44 0.98
CA GLU A 583 -4.93 23.71 1.13
C GLU A 583 -5.30 24.31 -0.23
N GLU A 584 -4.42 24.15 -1.23
CA GLU A 584 -4.64 24.67 -2.58
C GLU A 584 -5.77 23.94 -3.30
N GLU A 585 -5.84 22.60 -3.21
CA GLU A 585 -6.95 21.83 -3.78
C GLU A 585 -8.30 22.21 -3.16
N ARG A 586 -8.32 22.47 -1.85
CA ARG A 586 -9.49 22.94 -1.11
C ARG A 586 -9.92 24.33 -1.57
N ARG A 587 -8.98 25.26 -1.72
CA ARG A 587 -9.24 26.61 -2.25
C ARG A 587 -9.80 26.55 -3.68
N MET A 588 -9.22 25.71 -4.53
CA MET A 588 -9.67 25.51 -5.91
C MET A 588 -11.07 24.91 -5.99
N ALA A 589 -11.38 23.93 -5.12
CA ALA A 589 -12.73 23.37 -5.01
C ALA A 589 -13.77 24.43 -4.61
N SER A 590 -13.48 25.28 -3.62
CA SER A 590 -14.38 26.37 -3.21
C SER A 590 -14.62 27.41 -4.33
N ILE A 591 -13.59 27.75 -5.11
CA ILE A 591 -13.74 28.66 -6.26
C ILE A 591 -14.58 28.01 -7.37
N ALA A 592 -14.33 26.74 -7.66
CA ALA A 592 -15.08 26.00 -8.67
C ALA A 592 -16.57 25.91 -8.29
N ALA A 593 -16.88 25.61 -7.03
CA ALA A 593 -18.25 25.58 -6.51
C ALA A 593 -18.95 26.94 -6.67
N ARG A 594 -18.31 28.05 -6.27
CA ARG A 594 -18.86 29.41 -6.42
C ARG A 594 -19.13 29.78 -7.88
N LYS A 595 -18.22 29.41 -8.79
CA LYS A 595 -18.40 29.64 -10.24
C LYS A 595 -19.57 28.83 -10.79
N GLU A 596 -19.72 27.58 -10.35
CA GLU A 596 -20.83 26.73 -10.79
C GLU A 596 -22.18 27.24 -10.27
N GLU A 597 -22.25 27.71 -9.02
CA GLU A 597 -23.44 28.39 -8.50
C GLU A 597 -23.79 29.66 -9.26
N GLU A 598 -22.80 30.48 -9.61
CA GLU A 598 -22.99 31.69 -10.39
C GLU A 598 -23.47 31.37 -11.81
N LYS A 599 -22.89 30.34 -12.45
CA LYS A 599 -23.33 29.84 -13.75
C LYS A 599 -24.76 29.30 -13.70
N LYS A 600 -25.14 28.55 -12.66
CA LYS A 600 -26.51 28.09 -12.43
C LYS A 600 -27.47 29.26 -12.27
N ARG A 601 -27.09 30.28 -11.49
CA ARG A 601 -27.89 31.51 -11.28
C ARG A 601 -28.09 32.30 -12.57
N GLU A 602 -27.04 32.45 -13.36
CA GLU A 602 -27.09 33.15 -14.65
C GLU A 602 -27.92 32.36 -15.68
N SER A 603 -27.76 31.05 -15.76
CA SER A 603 -28.60 30.18 -16.59
C SER A 603 -30.09 30.28 -16.21
N HIS A 604 -30.39 30.29 -14.90
CA HIS A 604 -31.75 30.49 -14.41
C HIS A 604 -32.30 31.87 -14.78
N ARG A 605 -31.50 32.93 -14.63
CA ARG A 605 -31.84 34.30 -15.04
C ARG A 605 -32.12 34.38 -16.54
N GLN A 606 -31.31 33.76 -17.39
CA GLN A 606 -31.50 33.72 -18.84
C GLN A 606 -32.77 32.97 -19.22
N THR A 607 -33.07 31.86 -18.53
CA THR A 607 -34.32 31.09 -18.74
C THR A 607 -35.54 31.94 -18.41
N LEU A 608 -35.52 32.64 -17.27
CA LEU A 608 -36.57 33.60 -16.89
C LEU A 608 -36.71 34.74 -17.91
N LEU A 609 -35.61 35.27 -18.44
CA LEU A 609 -35.64 36.33 -19.46
C LEU A 609 -36.22 35.83 -20.79
N LYS A 610 -35.86 34.63 -21.22
CA LYS A 610 -36.42 33.99 -22.43
C LYS A 610 -37.93 33.78 -22.28
N GLU A 611 -38.37 33.32 -21.12
CA GLU A 611 -39.78 33.12 -20.83
C GLU A 611 -40.56 34.45 -20.80
N LYS A 612 -40.00 35.50 -20.17
CA LYS A 612 -40.57 36.86 -20.24
C LYS A 612 -40.68 37.37 -21.68
N LYS A 613 -39.62 37.24 -22.49
CA LYS A 613 -39.63 37.63 -23.91
C LYS A 613 -40.70 36.87 -24.70
N ARG A 614 -40.83 35.55 -24.48
CA ARG A 614 -41.87 34.71 -25.11
C ARG A 614 -43.27 35.23 -24.77
N LEU A 615 -43.53 35.55 -23.50
CA LEU A 615 -44.82 36.10 -23.05
C LEU A 615 -45.10 37.47 -23.68
N THR A 616 -44.11 38.36 -23.73
CA THR A 616 -44.25 39.68 -24.36
C THR A 616 -44.56 39.56 -25.86
N ILE A 617 -43.82 38.73 -26.61
CA ILE A 617 -44.07 38.50 -28.04
C ILE A 617 -45.47 37.90 -28.24
N GLY A 618 -45.86 36.92 -27.42
CA GLY A 618 -47.20 36.33 -27.49
C GLY A 618 -48.32 37.30 -27.14
N ASN A 619 -48.07 38.31 -26.32
CA ASN A 619 -49.02 39.38 -26.01
C ASN A 619 -49.11 40.40 -27.16
N ILE A 620 -47.96 40.80 -27.73
CA ILE A 620 -47.91 41.71 -28.89
C ILE A 620 -48.58 41.06 -30.10
N ALA A 621 -48.32 39.78 -30.37
CA ALA A 621 -48.95 39.04 -31.47
C ALA A 621 -50.47 39.01 -31.30
N ARG A 622 -50.97 38.74 -30.08
CA ARG A 622 -52.40 38.82 -29.76
C ARG A 622 -52.98 40.23 -29.96
N GLN A 623 -52.27 41.27 -29.52
CA GLN A 623 -52.71 42.65 -29.73
C GLN A 623 -52.74 43.04 -31.21
N TRP A 624 -51.74 42.62 -31.99
CA TRP A 624 -51.69 42.84 -33.42
C TRP A 624 -52.83 42.11 -34.13
N GLU A 625 -53.11 40.87 -33.74
CA GLU A 625 -54.23 40.08 -34.28
C GLU A 625 -55.59 40.72 -33.94
N ILE A 626 -55.76 41.26 -32.72
CA ILE A 626 -56.94 42.05 -32.34
C ILE A 626 -57.04 43.32 -33.20
N GLN A 627 -55.95 44.04 -33.41
CA GLN A 627 -55.93 45.24 -34.27
C GLN A 627 -56.24 44.90 -35.73
N GLN A 628 -55.67 43.83 -36.29
CA GLN A 628 -55.98 43.40 -37.65
C GLN A 628 -57.46 43.00 -37.79
N ASN A 629 -58.02 42.33 -36.78
CA ASN A 629 -59.44 42.02 -36.75
C ASN A 629 -60.31 43.28 -36.63
N GLN A 630 -59.90 44.30 -35.86
CA GLN A 630 -60.57 45.59 -35.81
C GLN A 630 -60.49 46.35 -37.14
N ILE A 631 -59.32 46.37 -37.79
CA ILE A 631 -59.13 46.98 -39.11
C ILE A 631 -59.96 46.23 -40.17
N ALA A 632 -60.00 44.90 -40.12
CA ALA A 632 -60.83 44.10 -41.02
C ALA A 632 -62.33 44.37 -40.79
N LEU A 633 -62.74 44.56 -39.52
CA LEU A 633 -64.09 44.97 -39.17
C LEU A 633 -64.41 46.39 -39.67
N GLU A 634 -63.52 47.35 -39.48
CA GLU A 634 -63.65 48.72 -39.99
C GLU A 634 -63.63 48.78 -41.53
N ALA A 635 -62.82 47.98 -42.20
CA ALA A 635 -62.81 47.83 -43.65
C ALA A 635 -64.10 47.18 -44.17
N SER A 636 -64.69 46.25 -43.40
CA SER A 636 -66.01 45.70 -43.70
C SER A 636 -67.12 46.74 -43.52
N LEU A 637 -67.02 47.61 -42.51
CA LEU A 637 -67.93 48.74 -42.26
C LEU A 637 -67.75 49.88 -43.27
N ASN A 638 -66.55 50.08 -43.82
CA ASN A 638 -66.26 51.08 -44.86
C ASN A 638 -66.54 50.60 -46.28
N LYS A 639 -66.67 49.29 -46.51
CA LYS A 639 -67.21 48.75 -47.78
C LYS A 639 -68.70 49.07 -47.98
N ASP A 640 -69.40 49.50 -46.92
CA ASP A 640 -70.75 50.05 -47.02
C ASP A 640 -70.77 51.56 -47.35
N LYS A 641 -69.61 52.19 -47.61
CA LYS A 641 -69.49 53.60 -47.98
C LYS A 641 -68.54 53.84 -49.16
N GLU A 642 -68.71 53.09 -50.26
CA GLU A 642 -68.25 53.58 -51.57
C GLU A 642 -69.38 54.37 -52.25
N ASN A 643 -69.38 55.69 -52.03
CA ASN A 643 -69.86 56.69 -52.98
C ASN A 643 -69.34 58.08 -52.57
N GLU A 644 -68.18 58.47 -53.13
CA GLU A 644 -67.88 59.81 -53.71
C GLU A 644 -66.36 60.09 -53.77
N PRO A 645 -65.85 60.84 -54.79
CA PRO A 645 -64.42 60.87 -55.10
C PRO A 645 -63.65 62.11 -54.61
N CYS A 646 -62.33 61.92 -54.47
CA CYS A 646 -61.21 62.87 -54.58
C CYS A 646 -61.05 64.01 -53.54
N GLN A 647 -59.87 64.08 -52.91
CA GLN A 647 -58.80 65.02 -53.32
C GLN A 647 -57.50 64.86 -52.49
N ILE A 648 -56.38 65.03 -53.19
CA ILE A 648 -55.00 65.06 -52.72
C ILE A 648 -54.72 66.41 -52.06
N ASN A 649 -54.01 66.44 -50.91
CA ASN A 649 -52.97 67.45 -50.61
C ASN A 649 -52.17 67.15 -49.32
N GLY A 650 -50.87 66.90 -49.50
CA GLY A 650 -49.75 67.69 -48.95
C GLY A 650 -49.62 68.01 -47.44
N SER A 651 -48.72 67.25 -46.79
CA SER A 651 -47.58 67.70 -45.96
C SER A 651 -47.72 68.31 -44.55
N ALA A 652 -46.80 67.81 -43.68
CA ALA A 652 -46.21 68.40 -42.47
C ALA A 652 -47.12 68.45 -41.21
N ALA A 653 -46.66 68.23 -39.98
CA ALA A 653 -45.31 68.16 -39.39
C ALA A 653 -45.32 67.28 -38.13
N TYR A 654 -44.16 66.68 -37.82
CA TYR A 654 -43.84 65.99 -36.57
C TYR A 654 -43.69 66.98 -35.41
N VAL A 655 -44.15 66.59 -34.21
CA VAL A 655 -43.63 67.05 -32.92
C VAL A 655 -43.60 65.85 -31.96
N PHE A 656 -42.42 65.45 -31.50
CA PHE A 656 -42.23 64.61 -30.32
C PHE A 656 -41.70 65.48 -29.17
N PRO A 657 -42.10 65.28 -27.90
CA PRO A 657 -41.41 65.84 -26.75
C PRO A 657 -40.21 64.98 -26.34
N GLU A 658 -39.12 65.67 -26.01
CA GLU A 658 -37.90 65.15 -25.38
C GLU A 658 -38.16 64.64 -23.96
N GLU A 659 -37.52 63.55 -23.56
CA GLU A 659 -37.04 63.37 -22.18
C GLU A 659 -35.82 62.43 -22.12
N SER A 660 -34.69 63.03 -21.73
CA SER A 660 -33.50 62.50 -21.03
C SER A 660 -32.90 61.15 -21.44
N SER A 661 -31.74 61.20 -22.09
CA SER A 661 -30.77 60.09 -22.17
C SER A 661 -29.35 60.58 -21.84
N GLU A 662 -28.90 60.31 -20.61
CA GLU A 662 -27.49 60.07 -20.33
C GLU A 662 -27.26 58.55 -20.32
N GLU A 663 -26.09 58.14 -20.83
CA GLU A 663 -25.55 56.77 -20.84
C GLU A 663 -26.20 55.77 -21.79
N PHE A 664 -25.77 55.74 -23.05
CA PHE A 664 -25.51 54.50 -23.82
C PHE A 664 -24.73 54.86 -25.10
N GLN A 665 -23.44 55.19 -24.95
CA GLN A 665 -22.46 55.13 -26.03
C GLN A 665 -21.68 53.82 -25.89
N ASP A 666 -22.15 52.76 -26.54
CA ASP A 666 -21.34 51.71 -27.18
C ASP A 666 -22.22 50.55 -27.64
N GLU A 667 -23.03 50.76 -28.67
CA GLU A 667 -23.60 49.64 -29.43
C GLU A 667 -23.98 50.08 -30.86
N LEU A 668 -22.97 50.54 -31.61
CA LEU A 668 -23.11 50.85 -33.04
C LEU A 668 -22.13 50.01 -33.87
N GLN A 669 -22.21 48.69 -33.72
CA GLN A 669 -21.63 47.71 -34.66
C GLN A 669 -22.48 46.42 -34.77
N SER A 670 -23.80 46.54 -34.96
CA SER A 670 -24.64 45.36 -35.28
C SER A 670 -25.74 45.57 -36.32
N ASN A 671 -25.55 46.50 -37.27
CA ASN A 671 -26.44 46.65 -38.43
C ASN A 671 -25.82 46.10 -39.74
N LYS A 672 -25.21 44.90 -39.67
CA LYS A 672 -24.78 44.15 -40.86
C LYS A 672 -25.11 42.65 -40.84
N ILE A 673 -26.05 42.22 -40.00
CA ILE A 673 -26.53 40.82 -39.96
C ILE A 673 -28.07 40.80 -40.06
N ALA A 674 -28.62 41.56 -41.02
CA ALA A 674 -30.04 41.47 -41.39
C ALA A 674 -30.26 41.13 -42.89
N ASP A 675 -29.20 40.98 -43.68
CA ASP A 675 -29.28 40.68 -45.13
C ASP A 675 -28.77 39.28 -45.52
N LEU A 676 -28.64 38.34 -44.57
CA LEU A 676 -28.15 36.98 -44.84
C LEU A 676 -29.09 35.83 -44.41
N LEU A 677 -30.40 36.09 -44.31
CA LEU A 677 -31.40 35.03 -44.08
C LEU A 677 -32.57 35.11 -45.07
N ILE A 678 -32.24 35.24 -46.37
CA ILE A 678 -33.08 34.75 -47.46
C ILE A 678 -32.17 34.04 -48.46
N GLN A 679 -31.75 32.81 -48.13
CA GLN A 679 -31.53 31.67 -49.04
C GLN A 679 -30.77 30.55 -48.30
N SER A 680 -31.38 29.34 -48.33
CA SER A 680 -30.99 28.02 -47.77
C SER A 680 -31.01 27.86 -46.26
#